data_AF-A0A4Y3IQX7-F1
#
_entry.id   AF-A0A4Y3IQX7-F1
#
_cell.length_a   1.000
_cell.length_b   1.000
_cell.length_c   1.000
_cell.angle_alpha   90.00
_cell.angle_beta   90.00
_cell.angle_gamma   90.00
#
_symmetry.space_group_name_H-M   'P 1'
#
loop_
_entity.id
_entity.type
_entity.pdbx_description
1 polymer ?
#
loop_
_entity_poly.entity_id
_entity_poly.type
_entity_poly.pdbx_seq_one_letter_code
_entity_poly.pdbx_strand_id
1 'polypeptide(L)'
;MNKRILSILITLAIVGCNDSSQSSQVTDPDNSIPGTPLEPSVPVDPDESIPGTPLDPSTPITSEVPFAKDMPQGVKTLLNSDSSECTEYISEPSIYDKAMNPGDVVCIDDGTYSEAELVFGGQGTEQAPIKVRATNPGQVTITGETKIIMGGEYVQLHGLIFDGGESASSKLLETRFSSAELCNHCRISENVFVNIDSDKNLSSDKENGVWLALYGKHNWIDHNIFSGKTTGNPIVSLVRESGLMDEGNGGIAEYTTVYANYFANRPPTQGKLYAGSSDNDYEAIRTGLSETHHYAGNSFVIGNLFERIQGEAEVISNKASKNVIAQNTVRNSYGSITNRHGNHNNISNNFIFGDGYPYSGGLRLVDDGHIVTNNYIEGARYKSTTHHGGIVLLGTDGAGDGGNGYQPLENVHVAFNTVIDSINSINIDGGGKSKQPEQIYFANNIVDKAIGPVFVETDRGWASSSVVVGNIVDGDSFADTGTVTGSLVSAHLVKGIDGLYRPSNSSSIDATEYDRGEFVAVTSDMDGLARNEITLAGADDITNGSPLIEPLDYDDVGPQSYSFDKPEPVVHEIELDNYAFIDGTEGWLGNAFVTDSGTFSYNSSLVVIGKDQSAYQEVTLTPNTKHAVSAFVKGKYNISVGEHSFDGDVSNSDYQLVIHEFTTGATETSGQLSLALASEVTLNAGIQDGDLGQWRSDGGSSDFWLQQEGSSEGLGDVGSSGDSAFSDEGGTNGSARIRFKKGEDTYDFSATPGLSQKVSDIPLNTPMTYSLYYCDNKGDDSVSTLHYGVKNSVGTIISDARAHVKDLDDAPEGSVKSCFKQVTLEFDSAANSDVEVFAYMEIDTSVGEDELLYQVENNKELEVRIDEFALTYQGTPDSDEEAYFDEVRLIKRTDI
;
A
#
# COMPACT_ATOMS: atom_id res chain seq x y z
N MET A 1 -16.08 -52.02 19.77
CA MET A 1 -15.49 -52.44 18.48
C MET A 1 -15.31 -51.18 17.66
N ASN A 2 -14.09 -50.60 17.66
CA ASN A 2 -13.08 -50.72 16.59
C ASN A 2 -13.53 -50.08 15.27
N LYS A 3 -12.80 -49.21 14.58
CA LYS A 3 -11.52 -48.51 14.82
C LYS A 3 -11.31 -47.59 13.59
N ARG A 4 -10.76 -46.39 13.84
CA ARG A 4 -9.73 -45.67 13.06
C ARG A 4 -10.08 -44.90 11.76
N ILE A 5 -10.05 -43.58 11.96
CA ILE A 5 -9.46 -42.52 11.13
C ILE A 5 -7.96 -42.77 10.90
N LEU A 6 -7.45 -42.49 9.70
CA LEU A 6 -6.06 -42.02 9.46
C LEU A 6 -5.92 -41.28 8.11
N SER A 7 -5.53 -40.01 8.22
CA SER A 7 -4.65 -39.20 7.35
C SER A 7 -5.02 -38.90 5.88
N ILE A 8 -5.23 -37.60 5.61
CA ILE A 8 -4.87 -36.96 4.34
C ILE A 8 -3.83 -35.89 4.66
N LEU A 9 -2.65 -36.05 4.05
CA LEU A 9 -1.56 -35.09 4.02
C LEU A 9 -1.77 -34.13 2.85
N ILE A 10 -1.32 -32.90 3.09
CA ILE A 10 -1.25 -31.74 2.21
C ILE A 10 -0.31 -32.01 1.02
N THR A 11 -0.72 -31.58 -0.17
CA THR A 11 0.22 -31.14 -1.22
C THR A 11 -0.39 -29.96 -1.97
N LEU A 12 0.28 -28.81 -1.84
CA LEU A 12 0.17 -27.65 -2.72
C LEU A 12 0.56 -28.04 -4.15
N ALA A 13 -0.17 -27.51 -5.13
CA ALA A 13 0.34 -27.32 -6.49
C ALA A 13 -0.24 -26.01 -7.04
N ILE A 14 0.67 -25.06 -7.25
CA ILE A 14 0.51 -23.83 -8.06
C ILE A 14 0.70 -24.22 -9.54
N VAL A 15 0.32 -23.31 -10.45
CA VAL A 15 0.43 -23.25 -11.94
C VAL A 15 -0.99 -23.27 -12.54
N GLY A 16 -1.46 -22.28 -13.30
CA GLY A 16 -0.79 -21.30 -14.16
C GLY A 16 -1.53 -21.34 -15.50
N CYS A 17 -1.93 -20.17 -16.01
CA CYS A 17 -2.76 -19.99 -17.20
C CYS A 17 -2.17 -20.62 -18.47
N ASN A 18 -3.03 -21.14 -19.37
CA ASN A 18 -2.86 -20.91 -20.81
C ASN A 18 -4.15 -21.13 -21.61
N ASP A 19 -4.38 -20.22 -22.55
CA ASP A 19 -5.44 -20.21 -23.55
C ASP A 19 -5.30 -21.35 -24.59
N SER A 20 -6.45 -21.86 -25.07
CA SER A 20 -6.78 -21.85 -26.52
C SER A 20 -7.99 -22.74 -26.86
N SER A 21 -8.92 -22.13 -27.61
CA SER A 21 -9.91 -22.65 -28.56
C SER A 21 -10.10 -24.18 -28.71
N GLN A 22 -11.36 -24.64 -28.66
CA GLN A 22 -12.11 -25.07 -29.86
C GLN A 22 -13.55 -25.50 -29.54
N SER A 23 -14.45 -25.12 -30.44
CA SER A 23 -15.87 -25.46 -30.52
C SER A 23 -16.13 -26.93 -30.87
N SER A 24 -17.18 -27.53 -30.30
CA SER A 24 -18.06 -28.43 -31.05
C SER A 24 -19.40 -28.65 -30.33
N GLN A 25 -20.48 -28.44 -31.08
CA GLN A 25 -21.88 -28.58 -30.71
C GLN A 25 -22.39 -30.04 -30.63
N VAL A 26 -23.70 -30.12 -30.30
CA VAL A 26 -24.74 -31.14 -30.58
C VAL A 26 -24.79 -32.29 -29.56
N THR A 27 -25.92 -32.73 -28.97
CA THR A 27 -27.36 -32.76 -29.34
C THR A 27 -28.23 -32.90 -28.09
N ASP A 28 -29.43 -32.30 -28.11
CA ASP A 28 -30.59 -32.63 -27.27
C ASP A 28 -31.71 -33.22 -28.17
N PRO A 29 -32.60 -34.08 -27.66
CA PRO A 29 -33.95 -34.17 -28.23
C PRO A 29 -35.07 -34.24 -27.17
N ASP A 30 -35.83 -33.14 -27.10
CA ASP A 30 -37.20 -33.01 -27.60
C ASP A 30 -38.44 -33.57 -26.82
N ASN A 31 -39.32 -32.59 -26.54
CA ASN A 31 -40.79 -32.53 -26.65
C ASN A 31 -41.75 -33.42 -25.84
N SER A 32 -42.73 -32.74 -25.22
CA SER A 32 -44.14 -32.89 -25.66
C SER A 32 -45.06 -31.75 -25.18
N ILE A 33 -45.76 -31.15 -26.14
CA ILE A 33 -47.00 -30.35 -25.98
C ILE A 33 -48.13 -31.10 -26.73
N PRO A 34 -49.39 -30.99 -26.30
CA PRO A 34 -50.44 -30.47 -27.20
C PRO A 34 -51.44 -29.56 -26.43
N GLY A 35 -52.01 -28.45 -26.92
CA GLY A 35 -52.29 -27.96 -28.27
C GLY A 35 -53.79 -28.09 -28.58
N THR A 36 -54.55 -26.98 -28.65
CA THR A 36 -55.56 -26.65 -29.70
C THR A 36 -56.32 -25.31 -29.42
N PRO A 37 -56.86 -24.64 -30.46
CA PRO A 37 -56.83 -23.17 -30.65
C PRO A 37 -58.22 -22.55 -30.91
N LEU A 38 -58.30 -21.22 -31.16
CA LEU A 38 -59.26 -20.58 -32.10
C LEU A 38 -58.93 -19.07 -32.35
N GLU A 39 -58.34 -18.79 -33.53
CA GLU A 39 -58.71 -17.82 -34.60
C GLU A 39 -59.00 -16.30 -34.38
N PRO A 40 -58.93 -15.43 -35.44
CA PRO A 40 -57.93 -14.36 -35.52
C PRO A 40 -58.49 -12.94 -35.74
N SER A 41 -57.63 -11.92 -35.54
CA SER A 41 -57.83 -10.59 -36.13
C SER A 41 -56.49 -9.97 -36.58
N VAL A 42 -56.34 -9.92 -37.92
CA VAL A 42 -55.70 -8.93 -38.84
C VAL A 42 -54.58 -8.01 -38.31
N PRO A 43 -53.49 -7.80 -39.09
CA PRO A 43 -52.17 -7.42 -38.59
C PRO A 43 -51.96 -5.91 -38.46
N VAL A 44 -51.13 -5.53 -37.48
CA VAL A 44 -50.42 -4.24 -37.44
C VAL A 44 -48.93 -4.58 -37.41
N ASP A 45 -48.18 -4.00 -38.33
CA ASP A 45 -46.73 -4.10 -38.48
C ASP A 45 -46.00 -3.75 -37.16
N PRO A 46 -44.97 -4.52 -36.74
CA PRO A 46 -44.11 -4.11 -35.64
C PRO A 46 -43.05 -3.14 -36.20
N ASP A 47 -43.20 -1.85 -35.89
CA ASP A 47 -42.11 -0.90 -36.06
C ASP A 47 -41.08 -1.09 -34.94
N GLU A 48 -39.81 -1.08 -35.34
CA GLU A 48 -38.64 -1.26 -34.51
C GLU A 48 -38.57 -0.16 -33.45
N SER A 49 -38.71 -0.52 -32.16
CA SER A 49 -38.22 0.34 -31.07
C SER A 49 -36.84 -0.15 -30.63
N ILE A 50 -35.85 0.47 -31.26
CA ILE A 50 -34.48 0.57 -30.79
C ILE A 50 -34.51 1.17 -29.36
N PRO A 51 -33.81 0.60 -28.35
CA PRO A 51 -33.61 1.30 -27.10
C PRO A 51 -32.61 2.44 -27.34
N GLY A 52 -33.11 3.66 -27.36
CA GLY A 52 -32.28 4.84 -27.51
C GLY A 52 -33.06 6.13 -27.31
N THR A 53 -32.95 6.71 -26.12
CA THR A 53 -32.58 8.12 -26.02
C THR A 53 -31.98 8.38 -24.62
N PRO A 54 -30.89 9.15 -24.52
CA PRO A 54 -30.29 9.55 -23.26
C PRO A 54 -31.28 10.35 -22.42
N LEU A 55 -31.16 10.25 -21.10
CA LEU A 55 -31.81 11.15 -20.16
C LEU A 55 -31.45 12.60 -20.54
N ASP A 56 -32.45 13.47 -20.46
CA ASP A 56 -32.40 14.92 -20.68
C ASP A 56 -31.21 15.56 -19.94
N PRO A 57 -30.33 16.35 -20.61
CA PRO A 57 -29.24 17.07 -19.95
C PRO A 57 -29.80 18.38 -19.39
N SER A 58 -29.74 18.58 -18.06
CA SER A 58 -29.69 19.90 -17.38
C SER A 58 -30.20 19.90 -15.94
N THR A 59 -30.19 18.77 -15.21
CA THR A 59 -30.08 18.89 -13.74
C THR A 59 -28.60 18.99 -13.42
N PRO A 60 -28.09 20.14 -12.94
CA PRO A 60 -26.76 20.19 -12.37
C PRO A 60 -26.66 19.08 -11.34
N ILE A 61 -25.52 18.39 -11.28
CA ILE A 61 -25.25 17.44 -10.19
C ILE A 61 -25.16 18.29 -8.92
N THR A 62 -26.29 18.48 -8.24
CA THR A 62 -26.38 19.30 -7.03
C THR A 62 -25.74 18.52 -5.89
N SER A 63 -24.46 18.79 -5.65
CA SER A 63 -23.80 18.53 -4.38
C SER A 63 -24.24 19.58 -3.36
N GLU A 64 -25.48 19.49 -2.90
CA GLU A 64 -25.79 19.99 -1.55
C GLU A 64 -25.37 18.92 -0.56
N VAL A 65 -24.06 18.75 -0.35
CA VAL A 65 -23.58 18.03 0.82
C VAL A 65 -23.41 19.03 1.95
N PRO A 66 -24.03 18.76 3.12
CA PRO A 66 -24.07 19.67 4.22
C PRO A 66 -22.72 19.57 4.96
N PHE A 67 -22.10 20.67 5.37
CA PHE A 67 -20.96 20.62 6.29
C PHE A 67 -21.35 19.83 7.56
N ALA A 68 -20.42 19.42 8.46
CA ALA A 68 -20.83 18.87 9.77
C ALA A 68 -21.86 19.78 10.50
N LYS A 69 -21.76 21.10 10.29
CA LYS A 69 -22.72 22.10 10.80
C LYS A 69 -24.15 21.94 10.26
N ASP A 70 -24.32 21.29 9.12
CA ASP A 70 -25.58 21.09 8.43
C ASP A 70 -26.10 19.63 8.55
N MET A 71 -25.35 18.75 9.24
CA MET A 71 -25.87 17.46 9.70
C MET A 71 -27.12 17.65 10.55
N PRO A 72 -28.06 16.69 10.57
CA PRO A 72 -29.27 16.77 11.40
C PRO A 72 -28.89 17.15 12.83
N GLN A 73 -29.54 18.17 13.39
CA GLN A 73 -29.22 18.66 14.74
C GLN A 73 -29.27 17.55 15.80
N GLY A 74 -30.09 16.52 15.58
CA GLY A 74 -30.17 15.34 16.44
C GLY A 74 -28.86 14.54 16.55
N VAL A 75 -28.05 14.45 15.48
CA VAL A 75 -26.74 13.78 15.52
C VAL A 75 -25.77 14.54 16.42
N LYS A 76 -25.77 15.88 16.31
CA LYS A 76 -24.94 16.80 17.11
C LYS A 76 -25.40 16.94 18.56
N THR A 77 -26.62 16.49 18.89
CA THR A 77 -27.15 16.62 20.23
C THR A 77 -26.81 15.37 21.03
N LEU A 78 -26.07 15.53 22.12
CA LEU A 78 -25.75 14.42 23.03
C LEU A 78 -27.03 13.80 23.62
N LEU A 79 -26.98 12.50 23.88
CA LEU A 79 -28.08 11.80 24.53
C LEU A 79 -28.23 12.23 25.99
N ASN A 80 -29.48 12.34 26.47
CA ASN A 80 -29.75 12.65 27.87
C ASN A 80 -29.35 11.46 28.77
N SER A 81 -28.57 11.74 29.80
CA SER A 81 -28.12 10.77 30.81
C SER A 81 -28.81 10.93 32.18
N ASP A 82 -29.81 11.82 32.31
CA ASP A 82 -30.56 12.03 33.56
C ASP A 82 -31.17 10.71 34.07
N SER A 83 -30.70 10.24 35.23
CA SER A 83 -31.14 8.99 35.85
C SER A 83 -32.63 8.98 36.23
N SER A 84 -33.29 10.15 36.26
CA SER A 84 -34.75 10.22 36.46
C SER A 84 -35.56 9.70 35.26
N GLU A 85 -34.94 9.55 34.08
CA GLU A 85 -35.57 8.91 32.91
C GLU A 85 -35.60 7.37 33.00
N CYS A 86 -34.80 6.75 33.87
CA CYS A 86 -34.72 5.30 33.98
C CYS A 86 -36.07 4.70 34.38
N THR A 87 -36.62 3.82 33.55
CA THR A 87 -37.83 3.04 33.85
C THR A 87 -37.50 1.74 34.58
N GLU A 88 -36.29 1.22 34.36
CA GLU A 88 -35.76 0.01 34.97
C GLU A 88 -34.27 0.17 35.29
N TYR A 89 -33.84 -0.46 36.40
CA TYR A 89 -32.43 -0.56 36.78
C TYR A 89 -32.05 -2.04 36.81
N ILE A 90 -30.92 -2.37 36.16
CA ILE A 90 -30.35 -3.71 36.18
C ILE A 90 -28.96 -3.68 36.81
N SER A 91 -28.72 -4.60 37.73
CA SER A 91 -27.43 -4.73 38.44
C SER A 91 -26.47 -5.67 37.72
N GLU A 92 -26.86 -6.23 36.57
CA GLU A 92 -26.08 -7.09 35.68
C GLU A 92 -26.48 -6.75 34.24
N PRO A 93 -25.55 -6.61 33.28
CA PRO A 93 -25.82 -6.21 31.90
C PRO A 93 -26.34 -7.40 31.06
N SER A 94 -27.49 -7.94 31.46
CA SER A 94 -28.20 -9.01 30.75
C SER A 94 -29.64 -8.62 30.50
N ILE A 95 -30.01 -8.52 29.22
CA ILE A 95 -31.38 -8.25 28.78
C ILE A 95 -31.72 -9.10 27.56
N TYR A 96 -32.92 -9.68 27.58
CA TYR A 96 -33.50 -10.36 26.42
C TYR A 96 -34.96 -9.92 26.25
N ASP A 97 -35.16 -8.77 25.61
CA ASP A 97 -36.48 -8.23 25.31
C ASP A 97 -36.53 -7.55 23.94
N LYS A 98 -37.13 -8.24 22.96
CA LYS A 98 -37.26 -7.76 21.58
C LYS A 98 -38.55 -6.94 21.34
N ALA A 99 -39.33 -6.68 22.38
CA ALA A 99 -40.64 -6.04 22.28
C ALA A 99 -40.88 -4.99 23.39
N MET A 100 -39.84 -4.22 23.71
CA MET A 100 -39.91 -3.10 24.66
C MET A 100 -40.86 -2.01 24.16
N ASN A 101 -41.45 -1.26 25.09
CA ASN A 101 -42.40 -0.18 24.79
C ASN A 101 -41.67 1.13 24.45
N PRO A 102 -42.27 2.01 23.63
CA PRO A 102 -41.72 3.34 23.42
C PRO A 102 -41.46 4.09 24.73
N GLY A 103 -40.24 4.59 24.90
CA GLY A 103 -39.82 5.33 26.09
C GLY A 103 -39.31 4.46 27.24
N ASP A 104 -39.23 3.13 27.08
CA ASP A 104 -38.54 2.28 28.06
C ASP A 104 -37.05 2.63 28.09
N VAL A 105 -36.52 2.84 29.30
CA VAL A 105 -35.12 3.19 29.58
C VAL A 105 -34.57 2.24 30.63
N VAL A 106 -33.74 1.31 30.18
CA VAL A 106 -33.03 0.36 31.04
C VAL A 106 -31.65 0.93 31.37
N CYS A 107 -31.42 1.19 32.65
CA CYS A 107 -30.17 1.72 33.17
C CYS A 107 -29.36 0.63 33.85
N ILE A 108 -28.12 0.44 33.42
CA ILE A 108 -27.17 -0.49 34.04
C ILE A 108 -26.49 0.23 35.20
N ASP A 109 -26.48 -0.39 36.37
CA ASP A 109 -25.80 0.15 37.56
C ASP A 109 -24.29 0.27 37.34
N ASP A 110 -23.65 1.23 38.00
CA ASP A 110 -22.21 1.43 37.92
C ASP A 110 -21.45 0.18 38.41
N GLY A 111 -20.44 -0.27 37.65
CA GLY A 111 -19.71 -1.47 37.99
C GLY A 111 -18.79 -2.00 36.89
N THR A 112 -18.03 -3.02 37.26
CA THR A 112 -17.22 -3.83 36.35
C THR A 112 -17.85 -5.21 36.22
N TYR A 113 -18.13 -5.60 34.98
CA TYR A 113 -18.87 -6.81 34.63
C TYR A 113 -18.01 -7.74 33.76
N SER A 114 -18.05 -9.03 34.06
CA SER A 114 -17.28 -10.03 33.29
C SER A 114 -18.01 -10.50 32.04
N GLU A 115 -19.29 -10.19 31.88
CA GLU A 115 -20.11 -10.63 30.76
C GLU A 115 -21.16 -9.57 30.45
N ALA A 116 -21.59 -9.45 29.19
CA ALA A 116 -22.76 -8.67 28.78
C ALA A 116 -23.51 -9.36 27.64
N GLU A 117 -24.78 -9.68 27.87
CA GLU A 117 -25.67 -10.21 26.83
C GLU A 117 -26.87 -9.27 26.68
N LEU A 118 -26.79 -8.36 25.72
CA LEU A 118 -27.78 -7.32 25.49
C LEU A 118 -28.53 -7.59 24.19
N VAL A 119 -29.68 -8.27 24.26
CA VAL A 119 -30.58 -8.50 23.13
C VAL A 119 -31.86 -7.72 23.37
N PHE A 120 -31.99 -6.55 22.77
CA PHE A 120 -33.06 -5.62 23.12
C PHE A 120 -33.61 -4.82 21.94
N GLY A 121 -34.84 -4.35 22.05
CA GLY A 121 -35.45 -3.46 21.06
C GLY A 121 -36.96 -3.52 21.05
N GLY A 122 -37.56 -2.94 20.02
CA GLY A 122 -39.00 -2.75 19.94
C GLY A 122 -39.37 -1.64 18.97
N GLN A 123 -40.59 -1.13 19.09
CA GLN A 123 -41.12 -0.10 18.19
C GLN A 123 -41.13 1.26 18.90
N GLY A 124 -39.95 1.85 19.09
CA GLY A 124 -39.79 3.18 19.68
C GLY A 124 -40.28 4.29 18.74
N THR A 125 -40.19 5.53 19.21
CA THR A 125 -40.48 6.73 18.39
C THR A 125 -39.42 7.79 18.62
N GLU A 126 -39.28 8.76 17.73
CA GLU A 126 -38.34 9.87 17.88
C GLU A 126 -38.49 10.61 19.23
N GLN A 127 -39.73 10.78 19.72
CA GLN A 127 -40.02 11.46 20.99
C GLN A 127 -39.93 10.54 22.21
N ALA A 128 -39.99 9.23 22.02
CA ALA A 128 -39.92 8.22 23.06
C ALA A 128 -39.11 7.01 22.57
N PRO A 129 -37.78 7.16 22.41
CA PRO A 129 -36.92 6.07 21.98
C PRO A 129 -36.77 5.02 23.10
N ILE A 130 -36.44 3.80 22.71
CA ILE A 130 -36.05 2.73 23.64
C ILE A 130 -34.56 2.89 23.92
N LYS A 131 -34.15 2.85 25.20
CA LYS A 131 -32.76 3.09 25.60
C LYS A 131 -32.23 1.96 26.48
N VAL A 132 -31.03 1.48 26.18
CA VAL A 132 -30.18 0.73 27.11
C VAL A 132 -28.92 1.54 27.33
N ARG A 133 -28.63 1.91 28.57
CA ARG A 133 -27.51 2.82 28.89
C ARG A 133 -26.90 2.58 30.25
N ALA A 134 -25.69 3.09 30.47
CA ALA A 134 -25.16 3.25 31.82
C ALA A 134 -26.03 4.24 32.63
N THR A 135 -26.17 4.00 33.93
CA THR A 135 -26.77 4.95 34.86
C THR A 135 -25.98 6.26 34.84
N ASN A 136 -24.66 6.15 35.04
CA ASN A 136 -23.69 7.22 34.83
C ASN A 136 -22.77 6.84 33.65
N PRO A 137 -22.79 7.57 32.52
CA PRO A 137 -21.93 7.28 31.37
C PRO A 137 -20.46 7.10 31.76
N GLY A 138 -19.82 6.07 31.21
CA GLY A 138 -18.43 5.73 31.52
C GLY A 138 -18.20 5.00 32.85
N GLN A 139 -19.24 4.71 33.63
CA GLN A 139 -19.12 3.99 34.91
C GLN A 139 -19.54 2.51 34.82
N VAL A 140 -19.85 2.02 33.62
CA VAL A 140 -20.14 0.60 33.34
C VAL A 140 -19.03 0.06 32.46
N THR A 141 -18.18 -0.80 33.01
CA THR A 141 -17.06 -1.44 32.30
C THR A 141 -17.33 -2.92 32.14
N ILE A 142 -17.22 -3.44 30.91
CA ILE A 142 -17.40 -4.83 30.56
C ILE A 142 -16.05 -5.39 30.11
N THR A 143 -15.54 -6.40 30.81
CA THR A 143 -14.18 -6.92 30.62
C THR A 143 -14.11 -8.36 30.11
N GLY A 144 -15.25 -8.99 29.80
CA GLY A 144 -15.29 -10.36 29.30
C GLY A 144 -16.33 -10.55 28.21
N GLU A 145 -16.99 -11.71 28.17
CA GLU A 145 -17.79 -12.13 27.01
C GLU A 145 -18.94 -11.15 26.72
N THR A 146 -18.96 -10.60 25.52
CA THR A 146 -19.91 -9.56 25.09
C THR A 146 -20.67 -9.97 23.84
N LYS A 147 -21.99 -9.74 23.88
CA LYS A 147 -22.89 -9.86 22.73
C LYS A 147 -23.98 -8.80 22.78
N ILE A 148 -24.11 -8.04 21.70
CA ILE A 148 -25.10 -6.98 21.59
C ILE A 148 -25.92 -7.19 20.31
N ILE A 149 -27.23 -7.25 20.46
CA ILE A 149 -28.17 -7.31 19.34
C ILE A 149 -29.28 -6.29 19.60
N MET A 150 -29.40 -5.31 18.71
CA MET A 150 -30.50 -4.34 18.73
C MET A 150 -31.34 -4.41 17.46
N GLY A 151 -32.66 -4.24 17.58
CA GLY A 151 -33.57 -4.28 16.45
C GLY A 151 -34.87 -3.51 16.69
N GLY A 152 -35.57 -3.17 15.61
CA GLY A 152 -36.79 -2.37 15.64
C GLY A 152 -36.58 -0.92 15.20
N GLU A 153 -37.23 0.02 15.88
CA GLU A 153 -37.27 1.44 15.49
C GLU A 153 -36.88 2.33 16.69
N TYR A 154 -36.04 3.34 16.47
CA TYR A 154 -35.64 4.31 17.50
C TYR A 154 -35.09 3.68 18.78
N VAL A 155 -34.06 2.83 18.64
CA VAL A 155 -33.40 2.11 19.74
C VAL A 155 -32.00 2.69 19.98
N GLN A 156 -31.58 2.83 21.24
CA GLN A 156 -30.34 3.50 21.63
C GLN A 156 -29.47 2.65 22.56
N LEU A 157 -28.15 2.65 22.31
CA LEU A 157 -27.11 2.14 23.20
C LEU A 157 -26.16 3.27 23.59
N HIS A 158 -25.94 3.48 24.89
CA HIS A 158 -25.23 4.67 25.36
C HIS A 158 -24.37 4.47 26.61
N GLY A 159 -23.14 4.99 26.58
CA GLY A 159 -22.33 5.24 27.77
C GLY A 159 -21.60 4.03 28.37
N LEU A 160 -21.38 2.95 27.60
CA LEU A 160 -20.74 1.72 28.07
C LEU A 160 -19.26 1.64 27.66
N ILE A 161 -18.42 1.05 28.51
CA ILE A 161 -17.01 0.76 28.22
C ILE A 161 -16.84 -0.75 28.06
N PHE A 162 -16.30 -1.19 26.93
CA PHE A 162 -15.90 -2.56 26.63
C PHE A 162 -14.37 -2.59 26.51
N ASP A 163 -13.70 -3.25 27.45
CA ASP A 163 -12.23 -3.24 27.56
C ASP A 163 -11.68 -4.66 27.83
N GLY A 164 -11.00 -5.25 26.84
CA GLY A 164 -10.36 -6.55 26.97
C GLY A 164 -11.30 -7.76 26.97
N GLY A 165 -12.56 -7.59 26.57
CA GLY A 165 -13.55 -8.67 26.51
C GLY A 165 -13.39 -9.63 25.34
N GLU A 166 -14.10 -10.75 25.35
CA GLU A 166 -14.26 -11.64 24.19
C GLU A 166 -15.59 -11.33 23.49
N SER A 167 -15.67 -11.41 22.17
CA SER A 167 -16.97 -11.41 21.51
C SER A 167 -17.54 -12.82 21.42
N ALA A 168 -18.81 -12.99 21.85
CA ALA A 168 -19.50 -14.29 21.81
C ALA A 168 -19.79 -14.81 20.39
N SER A 169 -19.51 -14.03 19.35
CA SER A 169 -19.79 -14.37 17.95
C SER A 169 -18.77 -13.71 17.00
N SER A 170 -18.88 -13.94 15.68
CA SER A 170 -18.06 -13.20 14.70
C SER A 170 -18.43 -11.72 14.57
N LYS A 171 -19.47 -11.28 15.28
CA LYS A 171 -19.94 -9.90 15.36
C LYS A 171 -20.20 -9.52 16.82
N LEU A 172 -19.59 -8.44 17.31
CA LEU A 172 -19.81 -8.01 18.70
C LEU A 172 -21.17 -7.31 18.86
N LEU A 173 -21.50 -6.42 17.94
CA LEU A 173 -22.78 -5.72 17.88
C LEU A 173 -23.44 -5.89 16.50
N GLU A 174 -24.70 -6.31 16.49
CA GLU A 174 -25.55 -6.35 15.30
C GLU A 174 -26.81 -5.50 15.47
N THR A 175 -27.14 -4.70 14.45
CA THR A 175 -28.39 -3.90 14.43
C THR A 175 -29.54 -4.61 13.70
N ARG A 176 -29.74 -5.90 14.02
CA ARG A 176 -30.89 -6.70 13.54
C ARG A 176 -31.17 -7.90 14.44
N PHE A 177 -32.42 -8.30 14.58
CA PHE A 177 -32.79 -9.59 15.19
C PHE A 177 -32.78 -10.76 14.21
N SER A 178 -33.06 -10.47 12.94
CA SER A 178 -33.09 -11.40 11.82
C SER A 178 -32.87 -10.61 10.52
N SER A 179 -32.78 -11.28 9.37
CA SER A 179 -32.74 -10.59 8.08
C SER A 179 -34.01 -9.76 7.78
N ALA A 180 -35.14 -10.12 8.41
CA ALA A 180 -36.41 -9.42 8.26
C ALA A 180 -36.65 -8.32 9.31
N GLU A 181 -35.92 -8.33 10.42
CA GLU A 181 -36.14 -7.46 11.58
C GLU A 181 -34.88 -6.66 11.88
N LEU A 182 -34.74 -5.52 11.21
CA LEU A 182 -33.58 -4.62 11.31
C LEU A 182 -33.80 -3.57 12.40
N CYS A 183 -32.74 -2.85 12.76
CA CYS A 183 -32.80 -1.61 13.53
C CYS A 183 -32.79 -0.42 12.55
N ASN A 184 -33.81 0.42 12.58
CA ASN A 184 -33.83 1.70 11.88
C ASN A 184 -33.97 2.86 12.87
N HIS A 185 -33.42 4.02 12.50
CA HIS A 185 -33.36 5.20 13.37
C HIS A 185 -32.68 4.92 14.73
N CYS A 186 -31.80 3.93 14.77
CA CYS A 186 -31.11 3.51 15.98
C CYS A 186 -29.83 4.31 16.20
N ARG A 187 -29.37 4.42 17.44
CA ARG A 187 -28.19 5.23 17.80
C ARG A 187 -27.25 4.49 18.75
N ILE A 188 -25.98 4.43 18.40
CA ILE A 188 -24.90 3.89 19.23
C ILE A 188 -23.97 5.07 19.55
N SER A 189 -24.00 5.56 20.78
CA SER A 189 -23.35 6.81 21.13
C SER A 189 -22.57 6.75 22.43
N GLU A 190 -21.42 7.43 22.47
CA GLU A 190 -20.57 7.56 23.67
C GLU A 190 -20.20 6.21 24.32
N ASN A 191 -19.88 5.20 23.51
CA ASN A 191 -19.35 3.93 23.98
C ASN A 191 -17.86 3.81 23.67
N VAL A 192 -17.14 3.01 24.46
CA VAL A 192 -15.72 2.73 24.29
C VAL A 192 -15.53 1.26 23.99
N PHE A 193 -14.82 0.92 22.91
CA PHE A 193 -14.51 -0.44 22.48
C PHE A 193 -13.00 -0.58 22.35
N VAL A 194 -12.36 -1.27 23.30
CA VAL A 194 -10.91 -1.40 23.41
C VAL A 194 -10.51 -2.87 23.56
N ASN A 195 -9.58 -3.33 22.72
CA ASN A 195 -8.93 -4.65 22.84
C ASN A 195 -9.89 -5.84 22.97
N ILE A 196 -11.07 -5.80 22.33
CA ILE A 196 -12.12 -6.82 22.47
C ILE A 196 -11.79 -8.14 21.73
N ASP A 197 -10.55 -8.30 21.30
CA ASP A 197 -10.06 -9.49 20.63
C ASP A 197 -8.66 -9.95 21.09
N SER A 198 -8.18 -9.47 22.24
CA SER A 198 -6.82 -9.74 22.75
C SER A 198 -6.52 -11.22 23.03
N ASP A 199 -7.53 -12.03 23.35
CA ASP A 199 -7.40 -13.49 23.58
C ASP A 199 -7.91 -14.35 22.38
N LYS A 200 -8.27 -13.70 21.27
CA LYS A 200 -8.87 -14.23 20.02
C LYS A 200 -9.75 -15.49 20.18
N ASN A 201 -11.07 -15.27 20.28
CA ASN A 201 -12.10 -16.21 19.79
C ASN A 201 -13.36 -15.49 19.30
N LEU A 202 -13.26 -14.77 18.18
CA LEU A 202 -14.41 -14.56 17.30
C LEU A 202 -14.78 -15.95 16.73
N SER A 203 -16.05 -16.36 16.85
CA SER A 203 -16.51 -17.75 16.64
C SER A 203 -16.00 -18.46 15.36
N SER A 204 -15.79 -19.79 15.43
CA SER A 204 -15.31 -20.77 14.42
C SER A 204 -14.04 -20.46 13.62
N ASP A 205 -13.84 -19.20 13.21
CA ASP A 205 -12.68 -18.70 12.48
C ASP A 205 -11.99 -17.65 13.36
N LYS A 206 -11.16 -18.12 14.31
CA LYS A 206 -10.52 -17.36 15.41
C LYS A 206 -9.68 -16.15 14.98
N GLU A 207 -9.55 -15.90 13.68
CA GLU A 207 -8.71 -14.87 13.09
C GLU A 207 -9.52 -13.68 12.54
N ASN A 208 -10.86 -13.78 12.42
CA ASN A 208 -11.71 -12.79 11.74
C ASN A 208 -12.98 -12.43 12.51
N GLY A 209 -13.45 -11.19 12.35
CA GLY A 209 -14.81 -10.77 12.71
C GLY A 209 -14.96 -9.25 12.79
N VAL A 210 -16.21 -8.77 12.90
CA VAL A 210 -16.54 -7.34 12.85
C VAL A 210 -16.96 -6.88 14.23
N TRP A 211 -16.50 -5.73 14.72
CA TRP A 211 -17.01 -5.23 16.01
C TRP A 211 -18.44 -4.74 15.86
N LEU A 212 -18.72 -3.85 14.92
CA LEU A 212 -20.07 -3.35 14.66
C LEU A 212 -20.52 -3.70 13.24
N ALA A 213 -21.47 -4.62 13.14
CA ALA A 213 -22.13 -4.97 11.89
C ALA A 213 -23.50 -4.27 11.81
N LEU A 214 -23.55 -3.21 11.00
CA LEU A 214 -24.68 -2.30 10.95
C LEU A 214 -25.56 -2.63 9.74
N TYR A 215 -26.82 -2.84 10.03
CA TYR A 215 -27.93 -3.09 9.11
C TYR A 215 -29.02 -2.04 9.32
N GLY A 216 -29.96 -1.92 8.37
CA GLY A 216 -31.09 -1.00 8.46
C GLY A 216 -30.74 0.43 8.08
N LYS A 217 -31.68 1.36 8.31
CA LYS A 217 -31.64 2.71 7.72
C LYS A 217 -31.63 3.80 8.79
N HIS A 218 -31.01 4.93 8.47
CA HIS A 218 -31.00 6.12 9.32
C HIS A 218 -30.38 5.89 10.71
N ASN A 219 -29.44 4.95 10.82
CA ASN A 219 -28.75 4.69 12.07
C ASN A 219 -27.60 5.67 12.29
N TRP A 220 -27.33 6.01 13.54
CA TRP A 220 -26.25 6.91 13.96
C TRP A 220 -25.23 6.17 14.83
N ILE A 221 -23.96 6.40 14.53
CA ILE A 221 -22.81 5.92 15.31
C ILE A 221 -21.97 7.15 15.60
N ASP A 222 -22.01 7.64 16.82
CA ASP A 222 -21.41 8.92 17.14
C ASP A 222 -20.70 8.98 18.49
N HIS A 223 -19.60 9.75 18.57
CA HIS A 223 -18.87 9.97 19.81
C HIS A 223 -18.35 8.67 20.47
N ASN A 224 -18.09 7.62 19.69
CA ASN A 224 -17.53 6.37 20.21
C ASN A 224 -16.01 6.32 20.06
N ILE A 225 -15.37 5.46 20.85
CA ILE A 225 -13.95 5.09 20.72
C ILE A 225 -13.86 3.64 20.26
N PHE A 226 -13.06 3.37 19.24
CA PHE A 226 -12.72 2.03 18.76
C PHE A 226 -11.19 1.90 18.68
N SER A 227 -10.57 1.05 19.49
CA SER A 227 -9.11 0.93 19.51
C SER A 227 -8.61 -0.49 19.77
N GLY A 228 -7.54 -0.87 19.07
CA GLY A 228 -6.80 -2.10 19.42
C GLY A 228 -7.36 -3.38 18.80
N LYS A 229 -8.18 -3.30 17.76
CA LYS A 229 -8.67 -4.49 17.05
C LYS A 229 -7.53 -5.17 16.28
N THR A 230 -7.21 -6.42 16.60
CA THR A 230 -6.10 -7.21 16.01
C THR A 230 -6.56 -8.31 15.06
N THR A 231 -7.86 -8.64 15.03
CA THR A 231 -8.47 -9.62 14.13
C THR A 231 -8.79 -9.02 12.77
N GLY A 232 -8.85 -9.89 11.74
CA GLY A 232 -9.29 -9.54 10.39
C GLY A 232 -10.78 -9.15 10.34
N ASN A 233 -11.20 -8.67 9.17
CA ASN A 233 -12.43 -7.90 8.90
C ASN A 233 -12.45 -6.50 9.54
N PRO A 234 -13.24 -5.55 8.97
CA PRO A 234 -13.26 -4.17 9.43
C PRO A 234 -13.69 -4.01 10.90
N ILE A 235 -13.31 -2.88 11.52
CA ILE A 235 -13.85 -2.54 12.86
C ILE A 235 -15.36 -2.31 12.76
N VAL A 236 -15.79 -1.45 11.83
CA VAL A 236 -17.21 -1.16 11.55
C VAL A 236 -17.53 -1.52 10.11
N SER A 237 -18.62 -2.27 9.90
CA SER A 237 -19.13 -2.58 8.57
C SER A 237 -20.56 -2.06 8.42
N LEU A 238 -20.80 -1.23 7.40
CA LEU A 238 -22.15 -0.93 6.92
C LEU A 238 -22.55 -2.06 5.97
N VAL A 239 -23.32 -3.01 6.48
CA VAL A 239 -23.53 -4.28 5.79
C VAL A 239 -24.52 -4.11 4.64
N ARG A 240 -24.08 -4.53 3.45
CA ARG A 240 -24.84 -4.50 2.21
C ARG A 240 -24.58 -5.79 1.42
N GLU A 241 -25.34 -6.84 1.72
CA GLU A 241 -25.19 -8.16 1.10
C GLU A 241 -26.34 -8.43 0.12
N SER A 242 -26.03 -9.06 -1.02
CA SER A 242 -27.00 -9.36 -2.08
C SER A 242 -28.13 -10.27 -1.60
N GLY A 243 -27.81 -11.30 -0.80
CA GLY A 243 -28.80 -12.22 -0.24
C GLY A 243 -29.85 -11.54 0.65
N LEU A 244 -29.54 -10.38 1.24
CA LEU A 244 -30.51 -9.61 2.03
C LEU A 244 -31.52 -8.87 1.14
N MET A 245 -31.18 -8.58 -0.11
CA MET A 245 -32.08 -7.90 -1.05
C MET A 245 -33.16 -8.83 -1.61
N ASP A 246 -32.81 -10.10 -1.85
CA ASP A 246 -33.73 -11.10 -2.40
C ASP A 246 -34.83 -11.51 -1.40
N GLU A 247 -34.63 -11.27 -0.10
CA GLU A 247 -35.60 -11.56 0.96
C GLU A 247 -36.73 -10.51 1.07
N GLY A 248 -36.83 -9.59 0.12
CA GLY A 248 -37.95 -8.63 0.01
C GLY A 248 -37.89 -7.46 0.99
N ASN A 249 -36.82 -7.34 1.77
CA ASN A 249 -36.53 -6.23 2.65
C ASN A 249 -35.26 -5.53 2.19
N GLY A 250 -35.28 -4.20 2.10
CA GLY A 250 -34.09 -3.36 1.91
C GLY A 250 -33.15 -3.40 3.12
N GLY A 251 -32.62 -4.59 3.45
CA GLY A 251 -31.74 -4.97 4.56
C GLY A 251 -30.37 -4.31 4.59
N ILE A 252 -30.13 -3.39 3.66
CA ILE A 252 -28.86 -2.73 3.45
C ILE A 252 -28.73 -1.51 4.34
N ALA A 253 -27.54 -1.34 4.90
CA ALA A 253 -27.18 -0.12 5.59
C ALA A 253 -27.28 1.07 4.64
N GLU A 254 -28.25 1.96 4.89
CA GLU A 254 -28.47 3.19 4.11
C GLU A 254 -28.66 4.39 5.04
N TYR A 255 -28.31 5.58 4.58
CA TYR A 255 -28.46 6.83 5.33
C TYR A 255 -27.84 6.75 6.74
N THR A 256 -26.81 5.91 6.89
CA THR A 256 -26.11 5.75 8.16
C THR A 256 -25.18 6.94 8.37
N THR A 257 -25.13 7.46 9.59
CA THR A 257 -24.23 8.55 9.96
C THR A 257 -23.18 8.06 10.94
N VAL A 258 -21.91 8.18 10.56
CA VAL A 258 -20.74 7.91 11.40
C VAL A 258 -20.08 9.27 11.68
N TYR A 259 -20.18 9.75 12.92
CA TYR A 259 -19.83 11.12 13.28
C TYR A 259 -19.02 11.24 14.58
N ALA A 260 -17.94 12.03 14.58
CA ALA A 260 -17.16 12.33 15.79
C ALA A 260 -16.66 11.09 16.56
N ASN A 261 -16.36 10.00 15.86
CA ASN A 261 -15.78 8.80 16.46
C ASN A 261 -14.25 8.83 16.37
N TYR A 262 -13.60 8.18 17.33
CA TYR A 262 -12.16 7.90 17.31
C TYR A 262 -11.93 6.45 16.91
N PHE A 263 -11.29 6.23 15.76
CA PHE A 263 -10.85 4.91 15.29
C PHE A 263 -9.34 4.85 15.37
N ALA A 264 -8.79 3.91 16.15
CA ALA A 264 -7.35 3.92 16.36
C ALA A 264 -6.69 2.57 16.55
N ASN A 265 -5.36 2.62 16.49
CA ASN A 265 -4.48 1.57 16.98
C ASN A 265 -4.84 0.19 16.41
N ARG A 266 -5.04 0.13 15.10
CA ARG A 266 -5.27 -1.12 14.37
C ARG A 266 -3.92 -1.60 13.85
N PRO A 267 -3.23 -2.50 14.57
CA PRO A 267 -1.84 -2.81 14.26
C PRO A 267 -1.74 -3.68 13.00
N PRO A 268 -0.53 -3.79 12.43
CA PRO A 268 -0.22 -4.84 11.46
C PRO A 268 -0.57 -6.23 12.01
N THR A 269 -1.05 -7.10 11.12
CA THR A 269 -1.49 -8.45 11.49
C THR A 269 -0.32 -9.38 11.83
N GLN A 270 -0.63 -10.53 12.43
CA GLN A 270 0.32 -11.64 12.67
C GLN A 270 1.61 -11.26 13.41
N GLY A 271 1.55 -10.31 14.34
CA GLY A 271 2.72 -9.94 15.13
C GLY A 271 3.75 -9.05 14.41
N LYS A 272 3.43 -8.56 13.19
CA LYS A 272 4.33 -7.70 12.41
C LYS A 272 4.44 -6.29 13.02
N LEU A 273 5.56 -5.61 12.76
CA LEU A 273 5.73 -4.19 13.11
C LEU A 273 5.28 -3.25 11.99
N TYR A 274 5.28 -3.75 10.75
CA TYR A 274 4.75 -3.07 9.56
C TYR A 274 3.90 -4.04 8.74
N ALA A 275 2.83 -3.54 8.13
CA ALA A 275 2.00 -4.33 7.21
C ALA A 275 2.72 -4.56 5.88
N GLY A 276 2.50 -5.72 5.28
CA GLY A 276 2.92 -6.04 3.92
C GLY A 276 1.82 -5.71 2.91
N SER A 277 2.19 -5.57 1.64
CA SER A 277 1.26 -5.27 0.54
C SER A 277 0.20 -6.35 0.28
N SER A 278 0.36 -7.55 0.84
CA SER A 278 -0.61 -8.64 0.75
C SER A 278 -1.61 -8.67 1.93
N ASP A 279 -1.42 -7.84 2.95
CA ASP A 279 -2.33 -7.78 4.09
C ASP A 279 -3.62 -7.06 3.66
N ASN A 280 -4.79 -7.67 3.93
CA ASN A 280 -6.10 -7.26 3.42
C ASN A 280 -7.21 -7.63 4.41
N ASP A 281 -8.38 -6.99 4.32
CA ASP A 281 -9.52 -7.10 5.24
C ASP A 281 -9.17 -6.58 6.65
N TYR A 282 -8.40 -5.50 6.73
CA TYR A 282 -8.09 -4.83 8.00
C TYR A 282 -8.49 -3.34 8.01
N GLU A 283 -9.61 -2.99 7.38
CA GLU A 283 -10.07 -1.60 7.33
C GLU A 283 -10.55 -1.09 8.69
N ALA A 284 -10.56 0.22 8.91
CA ALA A 284 -11.31 0.77 10.04
C ALA A 284 -12.81 0.72 9.76
N ILE A 285 -13.22 1.19 8.58
CA ILE A 285 -14.62 1.20 8.15
C ILE A 285 -14.74 0.64 6.75
N ARG A 286 -15.77 -0.20 6.54
CA ARG A 286 -16.22 -0.63 5.21
C ARG A 286 -17.69 -0.30 4.98
N THR A 287 -18.01 0.37 3.87
CA THR A 287 -19.39 0.88 3.61
C THR A 287 -20.21 0.03 2.64
N GLY A 288 -19.99 -1.28 2.59
CA GLY A 288 -20.67 -2.19 1.67
C GLY A 288 -19.77 -3.31 1.18
N LEU A 289 -20.15 -3.95 0.07
CA LEU A 289 -19.42 -5.05 -0.56
C LEU A 289 -19.37 -4.86 -2.09
N SER A 290 -18.48 -5.59 -2.74
CA SER A 290 -18.34 -5.54 -4.21
C SER A 290 -19.61 -5.93 -4.97
N GLU A 291 -20.48 -6.76 -4.42
CA GLU A 291 -21.71 -7.21 -5.08
C GLU A 291 -22.88 -6.21 -5.02
N THR A 292 -22.80 -5.19 -4.15
CA THR A 292 -23.89 -4.23 -3.90
C THR A 292 -23.48 -2.77 -4.05
N HIS A 293 -22.30 -2.51 -4.60
CA HIS A 293 -21.70 -1.17 -4.62
C HIS A 293 -22.47 -0.14 -5.44
N HIS A 294 -23.14 -0.58 -6.51
CA HIS A 294 -23.92 0.28 -7.42
C HIS A 294 -25.23 0.76 -6.78
N TYR A 295 -25.68 0.12 -5.70
CA TYR A 295 -26.81 0.63 -4.94
C TYR A 295 -26.39 1.82 -4.09
N ALA A 296 -27.23 2.86 -4.05
CA ALA A 296 -26.98 4.04 -3.23
C ALA A 296 -26.94 3.69 -1.74
N GLY A 297 -25.85 4.06 -1.07
CA GLY A 297 -25.69 4.05 0.37
C GLY A 297 -26.26 5.30 1.02
N ASN A 298 -26.05 6.48 0.41
CA ASN A 298 -26.44 7.79 0.96
C ASN A 298 -25.97 8.00 2.42
N SER A 299 -24.86 7.36 2.81
CA SER A 299 -24.34 7.37 4.17
C SER A 299 -23.28 8.44 4.33
N PHE A 300 -23.09 8.89 5.57
CA PHE A 300 -22.21 9.99 5.95
C PHE A 300 -21.13 9.46 6.88
N VAL A 301 -19.86 9.55 6.48
CA VAL A 301 -18.69 9.33 7.33
C VAL A 301 -18.02 10.68 7.50
N ILE A 302 -18.39 11.41 8.56
CA ILE A 302 -18.06 12.82 8.69
C ILE A 302 -17.43 13.13 10.05
N GLY A 303 -16.32 13.88 10.06
CA GLY A 303 -15.78 14.41 11.32
C GLY A 303 -15.23 13.33 12.24
N ASN A 304 -14.67 12.24 11.71
CA ASN A 304 -14.06 11.18 12.52
C ASN A 304 -12.53 11.29 12.48
N LEU A 305 -11.88 10.88 13.56
CA LEU A 305 -10.42 10.76 13.64
C LEU A 305 -10.01 9.29 13.46
N PHE A 306 -9.14 9.05 12.50
CA PHE A 306 -8.49 7.76 12.24
C PHE A 306 -6.99 7.89 12.53
N GLU A 307 -6.49 7.17 13.53
CA GLU A 307 -5.09 7.28 13.95
C GLU A 307 -4.43 5.91 14.09
N ARG A 308 -3.26 5.70 13.47
CA ARG A 308 -2.57 4.39 13.50
C ARG A 308 -3.47 3.24 13.00
N ILE A 309 -4.15 3.47 11.88
CA ILE A 309 -4.80 2.39 11.12
C ILE A 309 -3.75 1.77 10.19
N GLN A 310 -3.05 0.76 10.70
CA GLN A 310 -1.81 0.23 10.13
C GLN A 310 -1.94 -1.23 9.70
N GLY A 311 -3.14 -1.78 9.70
CA GLY A 311 -3.40 -3.18 9.33
C GLY A 311 -3.27 -3.46 7.84
N GLU A 312 -3.67 -2.51 6.97
CA GLU A 312 -3.72 -2.68 5.51
C GLU A 312 -3.86 -1.34 4.75
N ALA A 313 -4.02 -1.42 3.42
CA ALA A 313 -4.04 -0.33 2.44
C ALA A 313 -5.27 0.60 2.47
N GLU A 314 -6.38 0.23 3.07
CA GLU A 314 -7.65 0.95 3.10
C GLU A 314 -8.00 1.35 4.53
N VAL A 315 -7.83 2.63 4.89
CA VAL A 315 -8.31 3.16 6.19
C VAL A 315 -9.84 3.17 6.20
N ILE A 316 -10.41 3.80 5.16
CA ILE A 316 -11.83 3.74 4.84
C ILE A 316 -11.94 3.03 3.49
N SER A 317 -12.71 1.95 3.44
CA SER A 317 -13.05 1.26 2.19
C SER A 317 -14.50 1.54 1.83
N ASN A 318 -14.70 2.57 1.00
CA ASN A 318 -16.01 2.89 0.49
C ASN A 318 -16.39 1.93 -0.65
N LYS A 319 -17.49 1.20 -0.44
CA LYS A 319 -18.00 0.16 -1.35
C LYS A 319 -19.51 0.32 -1.58
N ALA A 320 -19.96 1.57 -1.71
CA ALA A 320 -21.34 1.95 -2.01
C ALA A 320 -21.41 3.34 -2.67
N SER A 321 -22.53 3.62 -3.33
CA SER A 321 -22.71 4.85 -4.12
C SER A 321 -23.34 5.99 -3.31
N LYS A 322 -23.11 7.25 -3.71
CA LYS A 322 -23.71 8.47 -3.11
C LYS A 322 -23.43 8.69 -1.62
N ASN A 323 -22.35 8.10 -1.11
CA ASN A 323 -21.88 8.38 0.23
C ASN A 323 -21.12 9.71 0.29
N VAL A 324 -21.07 10.28 1.49
CA VAL A 324 -20.28 11.45 1.84
C VAL A 324 -19.19 11.04 2.81
N ILE A 325 -17.95 11.32 2.47
CA ILE A 325 -16.77 11.07 3.28
C ILE A 325 -16.05 12.40 3.42
N ALA A 326 -16.31 13.12 4.50
CA ALA A 326 -15.86 14.50 4.61
C ALA A 326 -15.39 14.90 6.01
N GLN A 327 -14.50 15.88 6.11
CA GLN A 327 -14.08 16.45 7.40
C GLN A 327 -13.44 15.43 8.35
N ASN A 328 -13.01 14.28 7.83
CA ASN A 328 -12.30 13.29 8.63
C ASN A 328 -10.83 13.68 8.70
N THR A 329 -10.18 13.30 9.81
CA THR A 329 -8.73 13.41 9.95
C THR A 329 -8.13 12.01 9.97
N VAL A 330 -7.14 11.74 9.12
CA VAL A 330 -6.38 10.50 9.08
C VAL A 330 -4.94 10.81 9.45
N ARG A 331 -4.38 10.09 10.43
CA ARG A 331 -3.02 10.29 10.94
C ARG A 331 -2.26 8.98 11.02
N ASN A 332 -0.97 9.01 10.67
CA ASN A 332 -0.01 7.95 10.98
C ASN A 332 -0.47 6.54 10.58
N SER A 333 -1.10 6.42 9.40
CA SER A 333 -1.79 5.20 8.96
C SER A 333 -1.16 4.64 7.69
N TYR A 334 -1.25 3.32 7.47
CA TYR A 334 -0.73 2.67 6.25
C TYR A 334 -1.57 2.97 5.02
N GLY A 335 -2.88 3.16 5.21
CA GLY A 335 -3.82 3.19 4.11
C GLY A 335 -4.26 4.57 3.64
N SER A 336 -5.07 4.55 2.58
CA SER A 336 -5.77 5.72 2.01
C SER A 336 -7.25 5.75 2.43
N ILE A 337 -7.89 6.92 2.31
CA ILE A 337 -9.34 6.95 2.11
C ILE A 337 -9.60 6.44 0.68
N THR A 338 -10.20 5.26 0.58
CA THR A 338 -10.36 4.57 -0.69
C THR A 338 -11.82 4.54 -1.10
N ASN A 339 -12.14 5.16 -2.24
CA ASN A 339 -13.33 4.79 -2.99
C ASN A 339 -13.04 3.53 -3.79
N ARG A 340 -13.30 2.37 -3.18
CA ARG A 340 -12.95 1.08 -3.77
C ARG A 340 -13.98 0.63 -4.79
N HIS A 341 -15.25 0.89 -4.50
CA HIS A 341 -16.38 0.66 -5.39
C HIS A 341 -17.52 1.65 -5.11
N GLY A 342 -18.44 1.80 -6.05
CA GLY A 342 -19.63 2.63 -5.93
C GLY A 342 -19.36 4.04 -6.48
N ASN A 343 -20.40 4.64 -7.03
CA ASN A 343 -20.31 5.87 -7.81
C ASN A 343 -20.95 7.08 -7.13
N HIS A 344 -20.71 8.26 -7.71
CA HIS A 344 -21.29 9.53 -7.25
C HIS A 344 -21.03 9.87 -5.78
N ASN A 345 -19.87 9.47 -5.26
CA ASN A 345 -19.47 9.75 -3.88
C ASN A 345 -18.87 11.17 -3.76
N ASN A 346 -19.08 11.80 -2.61
CA ASN A 346 -18.45 13.08 -2.27
C ASN A 346 -17.35 12.84 -1.22
N ILE A 347 -16.11 13.17 -1.57
CA ILE A 347 -14.91 13.00 -0.75
C ILE A 347 -14.28 14.39 -0.59
N SER A 348 -14.61 15.11 0.48
CA SER A 348 -14.24 16.52 0.60
C SER A 348 -13.79 16.97 1.98
N ASN A 349 -12.97 18.01 2.04
CA ASN A 349 -12.54 18.62 3.30
C ASN A 349 -11.89 17.63 4.29
N ASN A 350 -11.31 16.51 3.83
CA ASN A 350 -10.57 15.60 4.70
C ASN A 350 -9.13 16.10 4.89
N PHE A 351 -8.59 15.89 6.08
CA PHE A 351 -7.19 16.17 6.41
C PHE A 351 -6.44 14.85 6.58
N ILE A 352 -5.39 14.62 5.80
CA ILE A 352 -4.63 13.37 5.81
C ILE A 352 -3.17 13.69 6.07
N PHE A 353 -2.64 13.16 7.17
CA PHE A 353 -1.25 13.34 7.58
C PHE A 353 -0.56 11.99 7.67
N GLY A 354 0.53 11.85 6.93
CA GLY A 354 1.39 10.68 7.04
C GLY A 354 2.08 10.57 8.39
N ASP A 355 2.39 11.71 9.02
CA ASP A 355 3.11 11.80 10.30
C ASP A 355 4.34 10.87 10.32
N GLY A 356 5.14 10.90 9.24
CA GLY A 356 6.35 10.08 9.07
C GLY A 356 6.09 8.57 8.94
N TYR A 357 4.86 8.12 8.72
CA TYR A 357 4.58 6.69 8.47
C TYR A 357 5.02 6.30 7.06
N PRO A 358 5.97 5.34 6.90
CA PRO A 358 6.63 5.12 5.63
C PRO A 358 5.74 4.51 4.54
N TYR A 359 4.53 4.06 4.89
CA TYR A 359 3.57 3.52 3.94
C TYR A 359 2.30 4.36 3.79
N SER A 360 2.27 5.56 4.37
CA SER A 360 1.11 6.45 4.34
C SER A 360 0.59 6.69 2.92
N GLY A 361 -0.73 6.68 2.79
CA GLY A 361 -1.45 7.06 1.58
C GLY A 361 -2.32 8.30 1.79
N GLY A 362 -2.97 8.73 0.72
CA GLY A 362 -3.92 9.85 0.69
C GLY A 362 -5.29 9.37 0.24
N LEU A 363 -5.62 9.62 -1.02
CA LEU A 363 -6.88 9.23 -1.65
C LEU A 363 -6.65 8.20 -2.76
N ARG A 364 -7.52 7.19 -2.84
CA ARG A 364 -7.58 6.25 -3.98
C ARG A 364 -8.99 6.22 -4.57
N LEU A 365 -9.10 6.48 -5.87
CA LEU A 365 -10.36 6.66 -6.57
C LEU A 365 -10.53 5.58 -7.65
N VAL A 366 -11.72 5.00 -7.69
CA VAL A 366 -12.19 3.99 -8.63
C VAL A 366 -13.67 4.29 -8.86
N ASP A 367 -14.21 3.96 -10.04
CA ASP A 367 -15.65 4.10 -10.36
C ASP A 367 -16.06 5.55 -10.70
N ASP A 368 -17.33 5.79 -11.02
CA ASP A 368 -17.73 7.01 -11.73
C ASP A 368 -18.29 8.17 -10.86
N GLY A 369 -18.30 9.40 -11.40
CA GLY A 369 -19.22 10.45 -10.96
C GLY A 369 -18.84 11.19 -9.68
N HIS A 370 -17.64 10.99 -9.14
CA HIS A 370 -17.28 11.51 -7.82
C HIS A 370 -16.98 13.01 -7.80
N ILE A 371 -17.13 13.59 -6.61
CA ILE A 371 -16.66 14.94 -6.27
C ILE A 371 -15.57 14.81 -5.23
N VAL A 372 -14.37 15.27 -5.56
CA VAL A 372 -13.18 15.17 -4.73
C VAL A 372 -12.54 16.54 -4.57
N THR A 373 -12.90 17.25 -3.50
CA THR A 373 -12.58 18.68 -3.38
C THR A 373 -12.13 19.10 -1.99
N ASN A 374 -11.23 20.08 -1.89
CA ASN A 374 -10.76 20.67 -0.64
C ASN A 374 -10.11 19.67 0.33
N ASN A 375 -9.62 18.53 -0.14
CA ASN A 375 -8.85 17.63 0.71
C ASN A 375 -7.42 18.17 0.87
N TYR A 376 -6.90 18.10 2.08
CA TYR A 376 -5.52 18.45 2.43
C TYR A 376 -4.75 17.17 2.75
N ILE A 377 -3.64 16.95 2.07
CA ILE A 377 -2.84 15.73 2.17
C ILE A 377 -1.39 16.13 2.35
N GLU A 378 -0.78 15.72 3.46
CA GLU A 378 0.62 15.97 3.77
C GLU A 378 1.30 14.65 4.12
N GLY A 379 2.44 14.36 3.49
CA GLY A 379 3.27 13.25 3.94
C GLY A 379 2.90 11.87 3.41
N ALA A 380 2.43 11.69 2.17
CA ALA A 380 2.29 10.34 1.59
C ALA A 380 3.68 9.75 1.26
N ARG A 381 3.94 8.48 1.65
CA ARG A 381 5.31 7.91 1.66
C ARG A 381 5.52 6.58 0.96
N TYR A 382 4.46 5.91 0.53
CA TYR A 382 4.64 4.59 -0.10
C TYR A 382 5.12 4.72 -1.56
N LYS A 383 6.45 4.76 -1.77
CA LYS A 383 7.07 4.91 -3.10
C LYS A 383 6.81 3.73 -4.04
N SER A 384 7.03 2.51 -3.57
CA SER A 384 7.00 1.28 -4.40
C SER A 384 5.59 0.72 -4.60
N THR A 385 4.63 1.56 -4.98
CA THR A 385 3.25 1.14 -5.25
C THR A 385 2.56 2.09 -6.23
N THR A 386 1.62 1.54 -6.98
CA THR A 386 0.74 2.30 -7.89
C THR A 386 -0.67 2.50 -7.31
N HIS A 387 -0.86 2.12 -6.04
CA HIS A 387 -2.16 2.18 -5.35
C HIS A 387 -2.18 3.16 -4.16
N HIS A 388 -1.03 3.76 -3.80
CA HIS A 388 -0.92 4.77 -2.75
C HIS A 388 -0.15 5.98 -3.30
N GLY A 389 -0.43 7.13 -2.73
CA GLY A 389 0.12 8.43 -3.12
C GLY A 389 -0.72 9.54 -2.50
N GLY A 390 -0.53 10.78 -2.94
CA GLY A 390 -1.41 11.87 -2.55
C GLY A 390 -2.83 11.65 -3.06
N ILE A 391 -3.00 11.63 -4.38
CA ILE A 391 -4.26 11.28 -5.05
C ILE A 391 -3.98 10.25 -6.14
N VAL A 392 -4.64 9.10 -6.07
CA VAL A 392 -4.51 8.00 -7.04
C VAL A 392 -5.80 7.88 -7.85
N LEU A 393 -5.69 8.14 -9.15
CA LEU A 393 -6.70 7.84 -10.16
C LEU A 393 -6.40 6.44 -10.70
N LEU A 394 -7.19 5.44 -10.30
CA LEU A 394 -6.90 4.05 -10.67
C LEU A 394 -7.47 3.72 -12.05
N GLY A 395 -6.68 3.04 -12.88
CA GLY A 395 -7.16 2.45 -14.12
C GLY A 395 -8.16 1.30 -13.88
N THR A 396 -8.73 0.77 -14.96
CA THR A 396 -9.79 -0.26 -14.93
C THR A 396 -9.40 -1.55 -15.65
N ASP A 397 -9.85 -2.68 -15.11
CA ASP A 397 -9.81 -3.98 -15.77
C ASP A 397 -11.08 -4.28 -16.59
N GLY A 398 -11.98 -3.31 -16.70
CA GLY A 398 -13.25 -3.40 -17.42
C GLY A 398 -14.38 -4.07 -16.62
N ALA A 399 -14.22 -4.24 -15.31
CA ALA A 399 -15.31 -4.70 -14.45
C ALA A 399 -16.51 -3.74 -14.51
N GLY A 400 -17.72 -4.30 -14.53
CA GLY A 400 -18.98 -3.54 -14.43
C GLY A 400 -19.62 -3.65 -13.06
N ASP A 401 -20.85 -3.14 -12.95
CA ASP A 401 -21.66 -3.17 -11.73
C ASP A 401 -21.79 -4.58 -11.14
N GLY A 402 -21.63 -4.68 -9.82
CA GLY A 402 -21.63 -5.95 -9.07
C GLY A 402 -20.35 -6.80 -9.23
N GLY A 403 -19.39 -6.38 -10.06
CA GLY A 403 -18.08 -7.01 -10.20
C GLY A 403 -17.10 -6.63 -9.08
N ASN A 404 -16.17 -7.54 -8.76
CA ASN A 404 -15.13 -7.34 -7.74
C ASN A 404 -13.81 -6.75 -8.29
N GLY A 405 -13.71 -6.54 -9.60
CA GLY A 405 -12.59 -5.86 -10.25
C GLY A 405 -12.59 -4.35 -10.00
N TYR A 406 -11.99 -3.60 -10.91
CA TYR A 406 -11.93 -2.14 -10.84
C TYR A 406 -12.79 -1.53 -11.95
N GLN A 407 -13.88 -0.88 -11.57
CA GLN A 407 -14.78 -0.17 -12.48
C GLN A 407 -14.07 1.03 -13.14
N PRO A 408 -14.49 1.46 -14.34
CA PRO A 408 -13.98 2.66 -14.99
C PRO A 408 -14.08 3.88 -14.09
N LEU A 409 -12.93 4.53 -13.84
CA LEU A 409 -12.90 5.85 -13.20
C LEU A 409 -13.21 6.89 -14.28
N GLU A 410 -14.45 7.39 -14.29
CA GLU A 410 -14.91 8.35 -15.29
C GLU A 410 -15.83 9.43 -14.74
N ASN A 411 -15.85 10.59 -15.42
CA ASN A 411 -16.68 11.73 -15.07
C ASN A 411 -16.47 12.13 -13.60
N VAL A 412 -15.24 12.48 -13.22
CA VAL A 412 -14.88 12.79 -11.83
C VAL A 412 -14.33 14.21 -11.73
N HIS A 413 -14.78 14.96 -10.73
CA HIS A 413 -14.31 16.31 -10.43
C HIS A 413 -13.29 16.27 -9.29
N VAL A 414 -12.01 16.39 -9.63
CA VAL A 414 -10.90 16.48 -8.67
C VAL A 414 -10.39 17.90 -8.66
N ALA A 415 -10.87 18.72 -7.72
CA ALA A 415 -10.56 20.14 -7.73
C ALA A 415 -10.27 20.75 -6.38
N PHE A 416 -9.39 21.75 -6.37
CA PHE A 416 -9.04 22.48 -5.15
C PHE A 416 -8.55 21.57 -4.02
N ASN A 417 -7.81 20.50 -4.33
CA ASN A 417 -7.11 19.71 -3.31
C ASN A 417 -5.70 20.27 -3.13
N THR A 418 -5.11 20.09 -1.94
CA THR A 418 -3.73 20.45 -1.64
C THR A 418 -2.97 19.18 -1.24
N VAL A 419 -1.92 18.84 -1.99
CA VAL A 419 -1.00 17.74 -1.71
C VAL A 419 0.38 18.33 -1.44
N ILE A 420 0.96 18.04 -0.28
CA ILE A 420 2.22 18.61 0.16
C ILE A 420 3.18 17.51 0.54
N ASP A 421 4.46 17.68 0.19
CA ASP A 421 5.55 16.86 0.71
C ASP A 421 5.21 15.38 0.60
N SER A 422 4.95 14.90 -0.61
CA SER A 422 4.38 13.58 -0.85
C SER A 422 5.04 12.90 -2.06
N ILE A 423 5.31 11.60 -1.94
CA ILE A 423 5.68 10.75 -3.08
C ILE A 423 4.42 10.35 -3.82
N ASN A 424 4.55 10.02 -5.12
CA ASN A 424 3.41 9.63 -5.96
C ASN A 424 2.28 10.64 -5.81
N SER A 425 2.65 11.93 -5.80
CA SER A 425 1.77 13.03 -5.38
C SER A 425 0.44 12.97 -6.11
N ILE A 426 0.49 12.83 -7.44
CA ILE A 426 -0.67 12.52 -8.27
C ILE A 426 -0.35 11.32 -9.17
N ASN A 427 -1.02 10.20 -8.93
CA ASN A 427 -0.97 9.05 -9.83
C ASN A 427 -2.18 9.11 -10.78
N ILE A 428 -1.94 9.19 -12.09
CA ILE A 428 -3.01 9.45 -13.07
C ILE A 428 -3.56 8.19 -13.75
N ASP A 429 -2.91 7.04 -13.54
CA ASP A 429 -3.26 5.75 -14.17
C ASP A 429 -2.79 4.57 -13.30
N GLY A 430 -3.17 4.61 -12.02
CA GLY A 430 -2.67 3.67 -11.02
C GLY A 430 -3.15 2.25 -11.23
N GLY A 431 -2.47 1.30 -10.60
CA GLY A 431 -2.88 -0.11 -10.53
C GLY A 431 -2.50 -0.99 -11.72
N GLY A 432 -1.79 -0.45 -12.72
CA GLY A 432 -1.26 -1.22 -13.86
C GLY A 432 -2.35 -1.89 -14.70
N LYS A 433 -3.45 -1.17 -14.95
CA LYS A 433 -4.66 -1.73 -15.57
C LYS A 433 -4.70 -1.52 -17.09
N SER A 434 -5.55 -2.31 -17.76
CA SER A 434 -5.59 -2.35 -19.23
C SER A 434 -6.18 -1.09 -19.86
N LYS A 435 -6.91 -0.27 -19.11
CA LYS A 435 -7.42 1.04 -19.56
C LYS A 435 -7.24 2.10 -18.48
N GLN A 436 -6.93 3.31 -18.92
CA GLN A 436 -6.73 4.48 -18.07
C GLN A 436 -8.05 5.16 -17.66
N PRO A 437 -8.03 6.02 -16.63
CA PRO A 437 -9.14 6.92 -16.31
C PRO A 437 -9.50 7.89 -17.45
N GLU A 438 -10.77 8.24 -17.58
CA GLU A 438 -11.29 9.11 -18.64
C GLU A 438 -12.24 10.19 -18.09
N GLN A 439 -12.48 11.29 -18.82
CA GLN A 439 -13.40 12.35 -18.38
C GLN A 439 -13.11 12.88 -16.96
N ILE A 440 -11.83 13.05 -16.64
CA ILE A 440 -11.40 13.59 -15.35
C ILE A 440 -11.31 15.12 -15.47
N TYR A 441 -12.05 15.82 -14.62
CA TYR A 441 -11.95 17.28 -14.45
C TYR A 441 -10.97 17.55 -13.30
N PHE A 442 -9.68 17.56 -13.63
CA PHE A 442 -8.58 17.76 -12.68
C PHE A 442 -8.17 19.24 -12.67
N ALA A 443 -8.72 20.02 -11.73
CA ALA A 443 -8.66 21.47 -11.81
C ALA A 443 -8.24 22.17 -10.51
N ASN A 444 -7.39 23.20 -10.63
CA ASN A 444 -7.03 24.09 -9.52
C ASN A 444 -6.53 23.37 -8.26
N ASN A 445 -5.88 22.21 -8.40
CA ASN A 445 -5.21 21.53 -7.31
C ASN A 445 -3.82 22.15 -7.09
N ILE A 446 -3.32 22.11 -5.85
CA ILE A 446 -1.93 22.42 -5.53
C ILE A 446 -1.21 21.12 -5.20
N VAL A 447 -0.05 20.94 -5.83
CA VAL A 447 0.99 20.02 -5.37
C VAL A 447 2.22 20.88 -5.08
N ASP A 448 2.74 20.88 -3.86
CA ASP A 448 3.95 21.64 -3.52
C ASP A 448 4.92 20.73 -2.78
N LYS A 449 6.22 20.90 -3.03
CA LYS A 449 7.27 20.06 -2.46
C LYS A 449 7.07 18.55 -2.74
N ALA A 450 6.60 18.18 -3.93
CA ALA A 450 6.50 16.75 -4.27
C ALA A 450 7.89 16.09 -4.18
N ILE A 451 7.92 14.87 -3.64
CA ILE A 451 9.13 14.05 -3.55
C ILE A 451 9.17 13.19 -4.80
N GLY A 452 10.14 13.44 -5.69
CA GLY A 452 10.17 12.86 -7.03
C GLY A 452 9.20 13.56 -8.01
N PRO A 453 8.75 12.84 -9.06
CA PRO A 453 7.82 13.39 -10.05
C PRO A 453 6.46 13.78 -9.44
N VAL A 454 5.93 14.92 -9.84
CA VAL A 454 4.57 15.36 -9.46
C VAL A 454 3.51 14.37 -9.97
N PHE A 455 3.56 14.07 -11.27
CA PHE A 455 2.66 13.11 -11.93
C PHE A 455 3.39 11.78 -12.17
N VAL A 456 2.78 10.67 -11.77
CA VAL A 456 3.30 9.32 -11.97
C VAL A 456 2.32 8.42 -12.71
N GLU A 457 2.82 7.31 -13.26
CA GLU A 457 2.12 6.41 -14.18
C GLU A 457 1.66 7.13 -15.46
N THR A 458 2.55 7.95 -16.03
CA THR A 458 2.18 8.87 -17.12
C THR A 458 2.35 8.30 -18.53
N ASP A 459 2.71 7.02 -18.68
CA ASP A 459 3.01 6.38 -19.97
C ASP A 459 1.93 6.62 -21.05
N ARG A 460 0.65 6.50 -20.68
CA ARG A 460 -0.48 6.73 -21.61
C ARG A 460 -0.99 8.18 -21.63
N GLY A 461 -0.49 9.01 -20.71
CA GLY A 461 -0.90 10.39 -20.51
C GLY A 461 -2.37 10.56 -20.11
N TRP A 462 -2.82 11.81 -20.05
CA TRP A 462 -4.22 12.13 -19.80
C TRP A 462 -5.10 11.71 -20.98
N ALA A 463 -6.27 11.13 -20.68
CA ALA A 463 -7.24 10.82 -21.72
C ALA A 463 -7.68 12.10 -22.43
N SER A 464 -7.91 12.03 -23.75
CA SER A 464 -8.34 13.19 -24.54
C SER A 464 -9.70 13.79 -24.12
N SER A 465 -10.48 13.03 -23.34
CA SER A 465 -11.75 13.43 -22.75
C SER A 465 -11.60 14.13 -21.39
N SER A 466 -10.41 14.11 -20.80
CA SER A 466 -10.11 14.73 -19.51
C SER A 466 -9.71 16.21 -19.67
N VAL A 467 -10.03 17.01 -18.66
CA VAL A 467 -9.72 18.42 -18.57
C VAL A 467 -8.74 18.64 -17.43
N VAL A 468 -7.56 19.16 -17.74
CA VAL A 468 -6.49 19.44 -16.75
C VAL A 468 -6.17 20.93 -16.82
N VAL A 469 -6.56 21.71 -15.81
CA VAL A 469 -6.50 23.18 -15.88
C VAL A 469 -6.24 23.83 -14.52
N GLY A 470 -5.46 24.91 -14.49
CA GLY A 470 -5.26 25.75 -13.30
C GLY A 470 -4.52 25.10 -12.12
N ASN A 471 -4.03 23.86 -12.28
CA ASN A 471 -3.22 23.19 -11.27
C ASN A 471 -1.84 23.84 -11.14
N ILE A 472 -1.33 23.91 -9.92
CA ILE A 472 -0.04 24.50 -9.58
C ILE A 472 0.77 23.42 -8.92
N VAL A 473 1.91 23.10 -9.51
CA VAL A 473 2.66 21.91 -9.13
C VAL A 473 4.15 22.20 -9.02
N ASP A 474 4.78 21.67 -7.98
CA ASP A 474 6.22 21.77 -7.74
C ASP A 474 6.77 20.46 -7.15
N GLY A 475 7.97 20.08 -7.58
CA GLY A 475 8.60 18.79 -7.27
C GLY A 475 9.92 18.62 -8.04
N ASP A 476 10.54 17.44 -7.98
CA ASP A 476 11.82 17.17 -8.66
C ASP A 476 11.68 17.15 -10.19
N SER A 477 10.56 16.64 -10.67
CA SER A 477 10.19 16.66 -12.08
C SER A 477 8.68 16.81 -12.26
N PHE A 478 8.26 17.27 -13.44
CA PHE A 478 6.84 17.41 -13.75
C PHE A 478 6.14 16.04 -13.84
N ALA A 479 6.77 15.06 -14.47
CA ALA A 479 6.24 13.71 -14.65
C ALA A 479 7.38 12.68 -14.67
N ASP A 480 7.03 11.41 -14.45
CA ASP A 480 7.94 10.26 -14.53
C ASP A 480 8.33 9.89 -15.97
N THR A 481 7.52 10.29 -16.96
CA THR A 481 7.79 10.09 -18.39
C THR A 481 7.65 11.39 -19.18
N GLY A 482 8.08 11.37 -20.45
CA GLY A 482 7.95 12.52 -21.36
C GLY A 482 6.54 12.73 -21.95
N THR A 483 5.56 11.87 -21.65
CA THR A 483 4.22 11.91 -22.25
C THR A 483 3.36 13.04 -21.67
N VAL A 484 3.53 13.36 -20.39
CA VAL A 484 2.84 14.45 -19.69
C VAL A 484 3.82 15.59 -19.47
N THR A 485 3.50 16.79 -19.94
CA THR A 485 4.41 17.94 -19.92
C THR A 485 3.74 19.20 -19.36
N GLY A 486 4.53 20.04 -18.72
CA GLY A 486 4.08 21.29 -18.12
C GLY A 486 5.23 22.04 -17.48
N SER A 487 4.92 22.91 -16.52
CA SER A 487 5.92 23.71 -15.81
C SER A 487 5.78 23.51 -14.31
N LEU A 488 6.91 23.43 -13.63
CA LEU A 488 6.99 23.41 -12.18
C LEU A 488 6.98 24.85 -11.66
N VAL A 489 6.07 25.15 -10.76
CA VAL A 489 5.89 26.44 -10.10
C VAL A 489 5.40 26.18 -8.68
N SER A 490 6.21 26.53 -7.68
CA SER A 490 5.76 26.50 -6.29
C SER A 490 4.60 27.47 -6.06
N ALA A 491 3.63 27.03 -5.26
CA ALA A 491 2.52 27.87 -4.80
C ALA A 491 2.94 28.84 -3.68
N HIS A 492 4.18 28.71 -3.17
CA HIS A 492 4.72 29.49 -2.06
C HIS A 492 3.82 29.44 -0.80
N LEU A 493 3.33 28.23 -0.50
CA LEU A 493 2.55 28.02 0.71
C LEU A 493 3.44 28.15 1.95
N VAL A 494 2.87 28.69 3.02
CA VAL A 494 3.56 28.89 4.31
C VAL A 494 2.86 28.06 5.36
N LYS A 495 3.63 27.32 6.18
CA LYS A 495 3.08 26.54 7.29
C LYS A 495 2.56 27.50 8.36
N GLY A 496 1.26 27.44 8.64
CA GLY A 496 0.58 28.20 9.68
C GLY A 496 0.89 27.68 11.08
N ILE A 497 0.40 28.41 12.10
CA ILE A 497 0.53 27.99 13.51
C ILE A 497 -0.30 26.74 13.84
N ASP A 498 -1.33 26.49 13.03
CA ASP A 498 -2.16 25.29 13.02
C ASP A 498 -1.45 24.09 12.35
N GLY A 499 -0.23 24.28 11.83
CA GLY A 499 0.53 23.25 11.16
C GLY A 499 0.12 22.99 9.71
N LEU A 500 -0.79 23.78 9.14
CA LEU A 500 -1.24 23.61 7.75
C LEU A 500 -0.48 24.52 6.78
N TYR A 501 -0.12 24.03 5.60
CA TYR A 501 0.42 24.87 4.54
C TYR A 501 -0.68 25.68 3.85
N ARG A 502 -0.61 27.02 3.98
CA ARG A 502 -1.63 27.96 3.53
C ARG A 502 -1.11 28.99 2.53
N PRO A 503 -1.96 29.50 1.62
CA PRO A 503 -1.58 30.56 0.70
C PRO A 503 -1.22 31.84 1.44
N SER A 504 -0.32 32.60 0.86
CA SER A 504 0.11 33.91 1.39
C SER A 504 -0.07 34.99 0.33
N ASN A 505 0.13 36.26 0.68
CA ASN A 505 0.06 37.36 -0.30
C ASN A 505 1.09 37.25 -1.44
N SER A 506 2.11 36.39 -1.31
CA SER A 506 3.07 36.07 -2.39
C SER A 506 2.60 34.95 -3.32
N SER A 507 1.54 34.22 -2.97
CA SER A 507 0.96 33.17 -3.81
C SER A 507 0.22 33.81 -5.00
N SER A 508 0.57 33.42 -6.23
CA SER A 508 -0.07 33.89 -7.47
C SER A 508 -0.84 32.75 -8.13
N ILE A 509 -2.03 32.45 -7.62
CA ILE A 509 -2.70 31.16 -7.82
C ILE A 509 -4.21 31.27 -8.20
N ASP A 510 -4.58 32.27 -9.02
CA ASP A 510 -5.98 32.53 -9.42
C ASP A 510 -6.65 31.31 -10.07
N ALA A 511 -7.84 30.96 -9.56
CA ALA A 511 -8.64 29.80 -9.93
C ALA A 511 -10.13 30.15 -10.18
N THR A 512 -10.44 31.43 -10.44
CA THR A 512 -11.82 31.97 -10.48
C THR A 512 -12.71 31.31 -11.53
N GLU A 513 -12.18 31.04 -12.72
CA GLU A 513 -12.91 30.36 -13.79
C GLU A 513 -12.12 29.15 -14.26
N TYR A 514 -12.81 28.01 -14.37
CA TYR A 514 -12.25 26.78 -14.90
C TYR A 514 -13.36 25.90 -15.47
N ASP A 515 -13.00 25.02 -16.40
CA ASP A 515 -13.94 24.04 -16.95
C ASP A 515 -14.11 22.89 -15.95
N ARG A 516 -15.36 22.73 -15.50
CA ARG A 516 -15.81 21.75 -14.51
C ARG A 516 -16.91 20.86 -15.07
N GLY A 517 -17.10 20.84 -16.39
CA GLY A 517 -18.23 20.15 -17.01
C GLY A 517 -19.57 20.53 -16.36
N GLU A 518 -20.35 19.53 -15.98
CA GLU A 518 -21.66 19.69 -15.33
C GLU A 518 -21.61 19.77 -13.80
N PHE A 519 -20.41 19.76 -13.20
CA PHE A 519 -20.24 19.83 -11.75
C PHE A 519 -20.50 21.24 -11.22
N VAL A 520 -21.03 21.33 -10.00
CA VAL A 520 -21.23 22.61 -9.30
C VAL A 520 -19.90 23.26 -8.89
N ALA A 521 -19.91 24.58 -8.70
CA ALA A 521 -18.72 25.33 -8.34
C ALA A 521 -18.35 25.02 -6.89
N VAL A 522 -17.05 24.93 -6.63
CA VAL A 522 -16.55 24.84 -5.25
C VAL A 522 -16.63 26.24 -4.64
N THR A 523 -17.56 26.44 -3.72
CA THR A 523 -17.87 27.77 -3.14
C THR A 523 -17.30 27.96 -1.74
N SER A 524 -16.70 26.92 -1.17
CA SER A 524 -16.01 26.97 0.12
C SER A 524 -14.60 26.41 0.04
N ASP A 525 -13.77 26.75 1.01
CA ASP A 525 -12.43 26.22 1.22
C ASP A 525 -12.42 25.05 2.24
N MET A 526 -11.22 24.58 2.57
CA MET A 526 -10.97 23.49 3.52
C MET A 526 -11.42 23.81 4.94
N ASP A 527 -11.37 25.09 5.32
CA ASP A 527 -11.82 25.62 6.61
C ASP A 527 -13.36 25.72 6.69
N GLY A 528 -14.05 25.47 5.58
CA GLY A 528 -15.50 25.59 5.46
C GLY A 528 -16.00 27.04 5.35
N LEU A 529 -15.09 27.97 5.03
CA LEU A 529 -15.38 29.37 4.78
C LEU A 529 -15.71 29.57 3.31
N ALA A 530 -16.50 30.61 3.01
CA ALA A 530 -16.84 30.94 1.63
C ALA A 530 -15.61 31.47 0.90
N ARG A 531 -15.34 30.94 -0.29
CA ARG A 531 -14.25 31.42 -1.15
C ARG A 531 -14.51 32.85 -1.61
N ASN A 532 -13.43 33.57 -1.86
CA ASN A 532 -13.47 34.93 -2.37
C ASN A 532 -14.00 34.96 -3.82
N GLU A 533 -14.44 36.13 -4.30
CA GLU A 533 -14.80 36.33 -5.71
C GLU A 533 -13.61 36.04 -6.65
N ILE A 534 -12.40 36.37 -6.19
CA ILE A 534 -11.14 35.93 -6.80
C ILE A 534 -10.66 34.76 -5.95
N THR A 535 -10.99 33.55 -6.37
CA THR A 535 -10.65 32.33 -5.62
C THR A 535 -9.23 31.87 -5.96
N LEU A 536 -8.60 31.19 -5.01
CA LEU A 536 -7.26 30.64 -5.12
C LEU A 536 -7.31 29.12 -5.35
N ALA A 537 -6.34 28.59 -6.08
CA ALA A 537 -6.12 27.16 -6.24
C ALA A 537 -5.74 26.50 -4.91
N GLY A 538 -5.93 25.18 -4.84
CA GLY A 538 -5.69 24.38 -3.64
C GLY A 538 -6.89 24.38 -2.68
N ALA A 539 -6.73 23.70 -1.56
CA ALA A 539 -7.79 23.48 -0.58
C ALA A 539 -8.19 24.75 0.18
N ASP A 540 -7.31 25.73 0.29
CA ASP A 540 -7.53 26.95 1.08
C ASP A 540 -7.71 28.22 0.23
N ASP A 541 -8.30 29.26 0.82
CA ASP A 541 -8.38 30.61 0.26
C ASP A 541 -8.02 31.65 1.34
N ILE A 542 -7.52 32.83 0.95
CA ILE A 542 -7.15 33.88 1.91
C ILE A 542 -8.42 34.57 2.40
N THR A 543 -9.04 34.01 3.45
CA THR A 543 -10.26 34.53 4.06
C THR A 543 -9.96 35.20 5.42
N ASN A 544 -10.86 36.08 5.88
CA ASN A 544 -10.74 36.76 7.18
C ASN A 544 -11.58 36.10 8.30
N GLY A 545 -12.11 34.89 8.04
CA GLY A 545 -12.94 34.15 8.99
C GLY A 545 -12.12 33.30 9.96
N SER A 546 -12.76 32.79 11.01
CA SER A 546 -12.20 31.69 11.81
C SER A 546 -12.57 30.36 11.17
N PRO A 547 -11.65 29.38 11.11
CA PRO A 547 -11.96 28.06 10.57
C PRO A 547 -13.19 27.45 11.25
N LEU A 548 -14.06 26.81 10.46
CA LEU A 548 -15.21 26.03 10.94
C LEU A 548 -14.94 24.52 10.89
N ILE A 549 -13.86 24.14 10.22
CA ILE A 549 -13.37 22.78 10.05
C ILE A 549 -11.88 22.86 10.29
N GLU A 550 -11.38 22.03 11.20
CA GLU A 550 -9.97 21.94 11.55
C GLU A 550 -9.56 20.47 11.56
N PRO A 551 -8.26 20.15 11.40
CA PRO A 551 -7.76 18.82 11.69
C PRO A 551 -8.14 18.39 13.11
N LEU A 552 -8.72 17.21 13.24
CA LEU A 552 -9.19 16.67 14.51
C LEU A 552 -8.03 16.06 15.29
N ASP A 553 -8.05 16.26 16.61
CA ASP A 553 -7.27 15.49 17.57
C ASP A 553 -8.18 14.64 18.48
N TYR A 554 -7.60 14.02 19.51
CA TYR A 554 -8.35 13.11 20.38
C TYR A 554 -9.42 13.84 21.21
N ASP A 555 -9.22 15.10 21.57
CA ASP A 555 -10.15 15.87 22.41
C ASP A 555 -11.41 16.31 21.61
N ASP A 556 -11.34 16.30 20.27
CA ASP A 556 -12.46 16.66 19.40
C ASP A 556 -13.47 15.53 19.16
N VAL A 557 -13.11 14.28 19.48
CA VAL A 557 -13.89 13.08 19.13
C VAL A 557 -14.10 12.16 20.34
N GLY A 558 -14.92 11.12 20.17
CA GLY A 558 -15.23 10.20 21.25
C GLY A 558 -16.21 10.82 22.28
N PRO A 559 -16.36 10.20 23.46
CA PRO A 559 -17.34 10.61 24.46
C PRO A 559 -17.15 12.05 24.92
N GLN A 560 -18.26 12.77 25.10
CA GLN A 560 -18.32 14.17 25.51
C GLN A 560 -18.95 14.33 26.89
N SER A 561 -19.79 13.38 27.32
CA SER A 561 -20.43 13.35 28.64
C SER A 561 -19.53 12.81 29.74
N TYR A 562 -18.40 12.18 29.38
CA TYR A 562 -17.35 11.71 30.29
C TYR A 562 -16.00 11.68 29.57
N SER A 563 -14.91 11.72 30.34
CA SER A 563 -13.56 11.57 29.80
C SER A 563 -13.13 10.11 29.84
N PHE A 564 -12.42 9.68 28.80
CA PHE A 564 -11.70 8.41 28.75
C PHE A 564 -10.26 8.71 28.37
N ASP A 565 -9.29 8.00 28.93
CA ASP A 565 -7.88 8.21 28.57
C ASP A 565 -7.63 7.68 27.15
N LYS A 566 -6.83 8.41 26.37
CA LYS A 566 -6.50 8.00 24.99
C LYS A 566 -5.96 6.55 24.99
N PRO A 567 -6.62 5.60 24.30
CA PRO A 567 -6.15 4.23 24.25
C PRO A 567 -4.71 4.10 23.74
N GLU A 568 -3.91 3.31 24.45
CA GLU A 568 -2.53 3.01 24.08
C GLU A 568 -2.46 2.15 22.81
N PRO A 569 -1.49 2.40 21.90
CA PRO A 569 -1.32 1.59 20.70
C PRO A 569 -0.66 0.24 20.99
N VAL A 570 -0.94 -0.77 20.17
CA VAL A 570 -0.21 -2.05 20.20
C VAL A 570 1.22 -1.91 19.64
N VAL A 571 1.37 -1.09 18.59
CA VAL A 571 2.67 -0.69 18.04
C VAL A 571 2.96 0.72 18.52
N HIS A 572 3.87 0.85 19.48
CA HIS A 572 4.28 2.13 20.03
C HIS A 572 5.45 2.69 19.25
N GLU A 573 5.39 3.99 19.01
CA GLU A 573 6.52 4.77 18.56
C GLU A 573 7.31 5.25 19.78
N ILE A 574 8.63 5.11 19.70
CA ILE A 574 9.56 5.72 20.63
C ILE A 574 9.84 7.12 20.09
N GLU A 575 9.53 8.12 20.92
CA GLU A 575 9.73 9.53 20.56
C GLU A 575 11.20 9.81 20.22
N LEU A 576 11.42 10.39 19.05
CA LEU A 576 12.71 10.86 18.57
C LEU A 576 12.59 12.37 18.30
N ASP A 577 13.59 13.12 18.72
CA ASP A 577 13.65 14.55 18.39
C ASP A 577 13.95 14.70 16.90
N ASN A 578 13.24 15.60 16.23
CA ASN A 578 13.58 16.06 14.88
C ASN A 578 13.87 14.91 13.88
N TYR A 579 12.98 13.92 13.86
CA TYR A 579 13.16 12.67 13.13
C TYR A 579 13.35 12.81 11.60
N ALA A 580 12.85 13.91 11.03
CA ALA A 580 13.00 14.29 9.61
C ALA A 580 13.99 15.44 9.40
N PHE A 581 14.76 15.80 10.43
CA PHE A 581 15.83 16.80 10.38
C PHE A 581 15.42 18.20 9.90
N ILE A 582 14.14 18.56 9.99
CA ILE A 582 13.58 19.87 9.60
C ILE A 582 14.27 21.02 10.35
N ASP A 583 14.59 20.80 11.63
CA ASP A 583 15.26 21.77 12.50
C ASP A 583 16.78 21.52 12.58
N GLY A 584 17.37 20.99 11.50
CA GLY A 584 18.79 20.67 11.42
C GLY A 584 19.13 19.42 12.23
N THR A 585 20.10 19.52 13.14
CA THR A 585 20.50 18.42 14.04
C THR A 585 20.04 18.65 15.48
N GLU A 586 19.05 19.52 15.73
CA GLU A 586 18.50 19.70 17.07
C GLU A 586 17.99 18.36 17.64
N GLY A 587 18.31 18.07 18.91
CA GLY A 587 18.06 16.77 19.56
C GLY A 587 19.12 15.69 19.29
N TRP A 588 19.91 15.82 18.22
CA TRP A 588 20.94 14.86 17.84
C TRP A 588 22.35 15.32 18.25
N LEU A 589 23.10 14.41 18.85
CA LEU A 589 24.53 14.58 19.17
C LEU A 589 25.39 14.06 18.02
N GLY A 590 26.69 14.36 18.05
CA GLY A 590 27.65 13.95 17.02
C GLY A 590 28.18 15.13 16.21
N ASN A 591 28.66 14.85 15.00
CA ASN A 591 29.33 15.79 14.10
C ASN A 591 28.84 15.73 12.66
N ALA A 592 27.77 14.97 12.39
CA ALA A 592 27.02 15.03 11.14
C ALA A 592 26.32 16.39 10.97
N PHE A 593 25.83 16.66 9.76
CA PHE A 593 25.14 17.91 9.40
C PHE A 593 23.96 17.63 8.48
N VAL A 594 23.15 18.64 8.16
CA VAL A 594 22.02 18.52 7.23
C VAL A 594 22.30 19.21 5.89
N THR A 595 21.65 18.75 4.83
CA THR A 595 21.63 19.37 3.50
C THR A 595 20.21 19.78 3.12
N ASP A 596 20.08 20.79 2.26
CA ASP A 596 18.84 21.22 1.60
C ASP A 596 18.78 20.81 0.11
N SER A 597 19.80 20.10 -0.37
CA SER A 597 19.93 19.65 -1.75
C SER A 597 19.83 18.14 -1.84
N GLY A 598 18.94 17.65 -2.71
CA GLY A 598 18.74 16.22 -2.94
C GLY A 598 18.30 15.48 -1.67
N THR A 599 17.41 16.13 -0.91
CA THR A 599 16.78 15.65 0.33
C THR A 599 15.59 14.78 0.02
N PHE A 600 15.14 14.00 1.00
CA PHE A 600 13.94 13.20 0.84
C PHE A 600 12.67 13.98 1.17
N SER A 601 12.57 14.54 2.37
CA SER A 601 11.38 15.27 2.81
C SER A 601 11.72 16.66 3.35
N TYR A 602 10.75 17.57 3.33
CA TYR A 602 10.82 18.89 3.96
C TYR A 602 12.04 19.78 3.59
N ASN A 603 12.73 19.51 2.48
CA ASN A 603 13.99 20.15 2.10
C ASN A 603 15.09 20.06 3.18
N SER A 604 15.11 18.98 3.96
CA SER A 604 16.19 18.74 4.92
C SER A 604 16.45 17.24 5.09
N SER A 605 17.70 16.81 4.99
CA SER A 605 18.09 15.45 5.35
C SER A 605 19.45 15.44 6.01
N LEU A 606 19.67 14.51 6.93
CA LEU A 606 20.96 14.30 7.57
C LEU A 606 21.96 13.70 6.58
N VAL A 607 23.21 14.16 6.62
CA VAL A 607 24.34 13.63 5.84
C VAL A 607 25.48 13.27 6.79
N VAL A 608 26.03 12.07 6.57
CA VAL A 608 27.24 11.59 7.22
C VAL A 608 28.31 11.39 6.15
N ILE A 609 29.50 11.97 6.33
CA ILE A 609 30.63 11.83 5.41
C ILE A 609 31.80 11.13 6.09
N GLY A 610 32.21 10.00 5.52
CA GLY A 610 33.32 9.20 6.02
C GLY A 610 33.03 8.53 7.37
N LYS A 611 33.93 7.62 7.77
CA LYS A 611 33.76 6.76 8.95
C LYS A 611 33.85 7.46 10.31
N ASP A 612 34.30 8.71 10.34
CA ASP A 612 34.52 9.47 11.58
C ASP A 612 33.35 10.42 11.91
N GLN A 613 32.29 10.41 11.09
CA GLN A 613 31.07 11.17 11.32
C GLN A 613 29.91 10.28 11.77
N SER A 614 29.06 10.81 12.65
CA SER A 614 27.78 10.22 13.00
C SER A 614 26.82 11.25 13.60
N ALA A 615 25.53 10.89 13.61
CA ALA A 615 24.52 11.52 14.46
C ALA A 615 23.94 10.47 15.40
N TYR A 616 23.67 10.83 16.65
CA TYR A 616 23.05 9.89 17.60
C TYR A 616 22.16 10.55 18.65
N GLN A 617 21.20 9.80 19.17
CA GLN A 617 20.32 10.17 20.29
C GLN A 617 20.22 9.00 21.27
N GLU A 618 20.06 9.30 22.57
CA GLU A 618 19.71 8.27 23.56
C GLU A 618 18.21 7.95 23.47
N VAL A 619 17.87 6.66 23.52
CA VAL A 619 16.50 6.16 23.41
C VAL A 619 16.17 5.21 24.55
N THR A 620 14.91 5.18 24.96
CA THR A 620 14.40 4.21 25.94
C THR A 620 13.98 2.93 25.22
N LEU A 621 14.45 1.78 25.71
CA LEU A 621 14.13 0.46 25.15
C LEU A 621 13.34 -0.36 26.17
N THR A 622 12.52 -1.28 25.66
CA THR A 622 11.76 -2.20 26.52
C THR A 622 12.42 -3.58 26.47
N PRO A 623 12.82 -4.21 27.59
CA PRO A 623 13.47 -5.52 27.57
C PRO A 623 12.62 -6.64 26.94
N ASN A 624 13.26 -7.63 26.31
CA ASN A 624 12.62 -8.78 25.66
C ASN A 624 11.47 -8.41 24.70
N THR A 625 11.56 -7.26 24.05
CA THR A 625 10.47 -6.70 23.25
C THR A 625 10.92 -6.56 21.81
N LYS A 626 10.04 -6.87 20.86
CA LYS A 626 10.30 -6.68 19.43
C LYS A 626 10.28 -5.20 19.09
N HIS A 627 11.33 -4.74 18.41
CA HIS A 627 11.50 -3.37 17.92
C HIS A 627 11.81 -3.38 16.42
N ALA A 628 11.60 -2.22 15.78
CA ALA A 628 12.13 -1.94 14.47
C ALA A 628 12.63 -0.51 14.39
N VAL A 629 13.77 -0.32 13.74
CA VAL A 629 14.24 0.98 13.29
C VAL A 629 14.04 1.08 11.78
N SER A 630 13.51 2.21 11.30
CA SER A 630 13.33 2.47 9.89
C SER A 630 13.77 3.88 9.52
N ALA A 631 14.20 4.07 8.28
CA ALA A 631 14.56 5.38 7.75
C ALA A 631 14.48 5.36 6.21
N PHE A 632 14.35 6.52 5.60
CA PHE A 632 14.68 6.68 4.19
C PHE A 632 16.17 6.97 4.07
N VAL A 633 16.87 6.14 3.30
CA VAL A 633 18.34 6.15 3.22
C VAL A 633 18.83 6.18 1.78
N LYS A 634 19.95 6.88 1.56
CA LYS A 634 20.71 6.90 0.31
C LYS A 634 22.18 6.59 0.62
N GLY A 635 22.77 5.71 -0.17
CA GLY A 635 24.15 5.24 -0.08
C GLY A 635 24.42 4.18 0.98
N LYS A 636 25.69 4.01 1.33
CA LYS A 636 26.18 2.99 2.27
C LYS A 636 25.94 3.47 3.70
N TYR A 637 25.24 2.72 4.53
CA TYR A 637 24.81 3.23 5.83
C TYR A 637 25.00 2.23 6.96
N ASN A 638 25.10 2.76 8.16
CA ASN A 638 24.91 2.04 9.41
C ASN A 638 23.78 2.71 10.20
N ILE A 639 22.82 1.90 10.64
CA ILE A 639 21.90 2.29 11.70
C ILE A 639 22.14 1.33 12.87
N SER A 640 22.35 1.86 14.07
CA SER A 640 22.48 1.05 15.27
C SER A 640 21.58 1.54 16.39
N VAL A 641 21.08 0.61 17.21
CA VAL A 641 20.26 0.87 18.39
C VAL A 641 20.80 0.01 19.53
N GLY A 642 21.48 0.63 20.50
CA GLY A 642 22.10 -0.11 21.61
C GLY A 642 23.19 -1.06 21.11
N GLU A 643 23.01 -2.36 21.33
CA GLU A 643 23.96 -3.40 20.86
C GLU A 643 23.64 -3.92 19.45
N HIS A 644 22.51 -3.50 18.85
CA HIS A 644 22.04 -3.96 17.55
C HIS A 644 22.55 -3.01 16.46
N SER A 645 23.27 -3.54 15.46
CA SER A 645 23.90 -2.74 14.40
C SER A 645 23.59 -3.32 13.04
N PHE A 646 23.20 -2.46 12.10
CA PHE A 646 22.75 -2.84 10.76
C PHE A 646 23.52 -2.04 9.72
N ASP A 647 24.44 -2.70 9.02
CA ASP A 647 25.10 -2.16 7.83
C ASP A 647 24.26 -2.47 6.58
N GLY A 648 24.20 -1.53 5.65
CA GLY A 648 23.52 -1.69 4.38
C GLY A 648 24.12 -0.84 3.27
N ASP A 649 23.79 -1.19 2.03
CA ASP A 649 24.20 -0.49 0.82
C ASP A 649 22.96 -0.37 -0.07
N VAL A 650 22.45 0.86 -0.22
CA VAL A 650 21.29 1.19 -1.04
C VAL A 650 21.70 2.22 -2.10
N SER A 651 20.79 2.52 -3.03
CA SER A 651 21.06 3.45 -4.13
C SER A 651 21.75 4.75 -3.66
N ASN A 652 22.78 5.17 -4.38
CA ASN A 652 23.45 6.45 -4.19
C ASN A 652 22.68 7.64 -4.80
N SER A 653 21.68 7.37 -5.65
CA SER A 653 20.88 8.41 -6.31
C SER A 653 19.52 8.61 -5.68
N ASP A 654 18.94 7.55 -5.11
CA ASP A 654 17.54 7.50 -4.69
C ASP A 654 17.41 7.06 -3.26
N TYR A 655 16.60 7.79 -2.48
CA TYR A 655 16.20 7.32 -1.17
C TYR A 655 15.38 6.03 -1.27
N GLN A 656 15.73 5.09 -0.41
CA GLN A 656 15.05 3.82 -0.22
C GLN A 656 14.66 3.66 1.24
N LEU A 657 13.44 3.18 1.49
CA LEU A 657 13.00 2.81 2.82
C LEU A 657 13.76 1.56 3.28
N VAL A 658 14.44 1.65 4.41
CA VAL A 658 15.06 0.52 5.09
C VAL A 658 14.37 0.26 6.41
N ILE A 659 14.20 -1.01 6.76
CA ILE A 659 13.56 -1.45 8.01
C ILE A 659 14.40 -2.57 8.59
N HIS A 660 14.87 -2.38 9.81
CA HIS A 660 15.63 -3.38 10.57
C HIS A 660 14.88 -3.75 11.84
N GLU A 661 14.39 -4.99 11.90
CA GLU A 661 13.74 -5.53 13.09
C GLU A 661 14.78 -6.17 14.04
N PHE A 662 14.58 -6.00 15.34
CA PHE A 662 15.40 -6.63 16.37
C PHE A 662 14.60 -6.90 17.65
N THR A 663 15.16 -7.74 18.52
CA THR A 663 14.59 -8.02 19.84
C THR A 663 15.61 -7.67 20.90
N THR A 664 15.19 -6.82 21.83
CA THR A 664 16.05 -6.34 22.92
C THR A 664 16.38 -7.45 23.91
N GLY A 665 17.56 -7.36 24.52
CA GLY A 665 17.98 -8.27 25.58
C GLY A 665 17.18 -8.11 26.88
N ALA A 666 17.28 -9.08 27.78
CA ALA A 666 16.52 -9.09 29.05
C ALA A 666 16.87 -7.95 30.02
N THR A 667 18.00 -7.27 29.82
CA THR A 667 18.47 -6.14 30.65
C THR A 667 18.54 -4.83 29.88
N GLU A 668 18.19 -4.83 28.60
CA GLU A 668 18.30 -3.68 27.71
C GLU A 668 17.09 -2.75 27.91
N THR A 669 17.32 -1.64 28.63
CA THR A 669 16.29 -0.65 29.01
C THR A 669 16.51 0.72 28.37
N SER A 670 17.68 0.91 27.76
CA SER A 670 18.07 2.11 27.02
C SER A 670 19.15 1.74 26.02
N GLY A 671 19.30 2.54 24.98
CA GLY A 671 20.35 2.40 24.00
C GLY A 671 20.63 3.72 23.29
N GLN A 672 21.71 3.76 22.54
CA GLN A 672 22.00 4.86 21.63
C GLN A 672 21.47 4.47 20.24
N LEU A 673 20.59 5.29 19.67
CA LEU A 673 20.26 5.25 18.24
C LEU A 673 21.32 6.07 17.51
N SER A 674 22.11 5.44 16.63
CA SER A 674 23.19 6.07 15.88
C SER A 674 23.02 5.86 14.38
N LEU A 675 23.28 6.92 13.62
CA LEU A 675 23.28 6.98 12.15
C LEU A 675 24.70 7.30 11.70
N ALA A 676 25.30 6.41 10.92
CA ALA A 676 26.68 6.52 10.50
C ALA A 676 26.90 5.93 9.09
N LEU A 677 28.11 6.07 8.55
CA LEU A 677 28.54 5.32 7.37
C LEU A 677 28.67 3.83 7.73
N ALA A 678 28.37 2.94 6.79
CA ALA A 678 28.52 1.50 6.99
C ALA A 678 29.93 1.13 7.48
N SER A 679 30.03 0.19 8.42
CA SER A 679 31.32 -0.26 8.95
C SER A 679 32.04 -1.22 8.00
N GLU A 680 31.25 -2.04 7.29
CA GLU A 680 31.67 -3.02 6.30
C GLU A 680 30.58 -3.16 5.22
N VAL A 681 30.99 -3.19 3.95
CA VAL A 681 30.10 -3.39 2.79
C VAL A 681 30.75 -4.28 1.74
N THR A 682 29.95 -4.80 0.83
CA THR A 682 30.42 -5.49 -0.37
C THR A 682 30.99 -4.46 -1.36
N LEU A 683 32.30 -4.52 -1.62
CA LEU A 683 33.00 -3.67 -2.58
C LEU A 683 33.35 -4.45 -3.83
N ASN A 684 33.29 -3.78 -4.99
CA ASN A 684 33.74 -4.33 -6.27
C ASN A 684 35.25 -4.14 -6.44
N ALA A 685 35.96 -5.22 -6.76
CA ALA A 685 37.34 -5.22 -7.20
C ALA A 685 37.39 -5.06 -8.72
N GLY A 686 37.17 -3.84 -9.20
CA GLY A 686 37.76 -3.29 -10.42
C GLY A 686 37.56 -3.98 -11.78
N ILE A 687 36.72 -5.02 -11.93
CA ILE A 687 36.40 -5.60 -13.25
C ILE A 687 35.83 -4.48 -14.14
N GLN A 688 36.50 -4.23 -15.27
CA GLN A 688 36.06 -3.30 -16.29
C GLN A 688 35.14 -4.02 -17.27
N ASP A 689 34.09 -3.33 -17.74
CA ASP A 689 33.14 -3.88 -18.73
C ASP A 689 32.58 -5.25 -18.29
N GLY A 690 32.23 -5.37 -17.00
CA GLY A 690 31.74 -6.61 -16.41
C GLY A 690 30.37 -7.02 -16.91
N ASP A 691 29.52 -6.04 -17.21
CA ASP A 691 28.22 -6.16 -17.87
C ASP A 691 28.33 -6.36 -19.40
N LEU A 692 29.56 -6.36 -19.94
CA LEU A 692 29.89 -6.55 -21.35
C LEU A 692 29.16 -5.60 -22.31
N GLY A 693 28.77 -4.42 -21.82
CA GLY A 693 28.10 -3.44 -22.65
C GLY A 693 29.01 -2.78 -23.70
N GLN A 694 30.24 -2.45 -23.30
CA GLN A 694 31.24 -1.93 -24.24
C GLN A 694 31.67 -3.03 -25.22
N TRP A 695 31.90 -4.26 -24.73
CA TRP A 695 32.14 -5.45 -25.55
C TRP A 695 31.08 -5.60 -26.67
N ARG A 696 29.80 -5.43 -26.32
CA ARG A 696 28.71 -5.49 -27.29
C ARG A 696 28.79 -4.35 -28.31
N SER A 697 28.97 -3.13 -27.83
CA SER A 697 29.04 -1.92 -28.65
C SER A 697 30.17 -1.98 -29.68
N ASP A 698 31.29 -2.58 -29.30
CA ASP A 698 32.48 -2.75 -30.15
C ASP A 698 32.44 -4.02 -31.01
N GLY A 699 31.29 -4.71 -31.05
CA GLY A 699 31.10 -5.88 -31.90
C GLY A 699 31.85 -7.13 -31.43
N GLY A 700 32.25 -7.18 -30.16
CA GLY A 700 33.02 -8.28 -29.56
C GLY A 700 34.53 -8.06 -29.58
N SER A 701 34.99 -6.81 -29.71
CA SER A 701 36.37 -6.41 -29.44
C SER A 701 36.44 -5.74 -28.07
N SER A 702 37.59 -5.80 -27.38
CA SER A 702 37.76 -5.13 -26.08
C SER A 702 39.22 -4.79 -25.81
N ASP A 703 39.44 -3.64 -25.17
CA ASP A 703 40.73 -3.26 -24.59
C ASP A 703 40.91 -3.84 -23.16
N PHE A 704 39.84 -4.35 -22.56
CA PHE A 704 39.81 -4.86 -21.19
C PHE A 704 39.87 -6.39 -21.13
N TRP A 705 39.09 -7.05 -21.99
CA TRP A 705 38.96 -8.49 -22.02
C TRP A 705 39.93 -9.13 -23.01
N LEU A 706 40.75 -10.06 -22.51
CA LEU A 706 41.59 -10.93 -23.32
C LEU A 706 40.76 -12.09 -23.86
N GLN A 707 40.81 -12.27 -25.17
CA GLN A 707 40.08 -13.34 -25.86
C GLN A 707 40.99 -14.54 -26.09
N GLN A 708 40.52 -15.71 -25.69
CA GLN A 708 41.09 -16.98 -26.11
C GLN A 708 40.22 -17.50 -27.26
N GLU A 709 40.65 -17.27 -28.49
CA GLU A 709 39.94 -17.71 -29.70
C GLU A 709 40.92 -18.00 -30.86
N GLY A 710 40.39 -18.64 -31.90
CA GLY A 710 41.12 -19.01 -33.12
C GLY A 710 40.23 -19.84 -34.03
N SER A 711 39.10 -19.28 -34.47
CA SER A 711 38.06 -20.01 -35.23
C SER A 711 38.64 -20.71 -36.46
N SER A 712 39.50 -20.00 -37.21
CA SER A 712 40.17 -20.54 -38.41
C SER A 712 41.20 -21.63 -38.12
N GLU A 713 41.74 -21.68 -36.90
CA GLU A 713 42.61 -22.75 -36.42
C GLU A 713 41.83 -23.87 -35.72
N GLY A 714 40.50 -23.77 -35.66
CA GLY A 714 39.63 -24.70 -34.98
C GLY A 714 39.59 -24.56 -33.46
N LEU A 715 40.13 -23.48 -32.87
CA LEU A 715 40.23 -23.27 -31.42
C LEU A 715 38.96 -22.67 -30.79
N GLY A 716 37.95 -22.37 -31.59
CA GLY A 716 36.71 -21.71 -31.18
C GLY A 716 36.70 -20.19 -31.41
N ASP A 717 35.55 -19.57 -31.19
CA ASP A 717 35.25 -18.14 -31.40
C ASP A 717 34.66 -17.52 -30.13
N VAL A 718 35.02 -16.27 -29.86
CA VAL A 718 34.43 -15.47 -28.79
C VAL A 718 33.89 -14.17 -29.38
N GLY A 719 32.57 -14.09 -29.56
CA GLY A 719 31.93 -12.93 -30.18
C GLY A 719 30.98 -12.19 -29.24
N SER A 720 30.35 -11.13 -29.76
CA SER A 720 29.27 -10.42 -29.05
C SER A 720 27.87 -10.97 -29.36
N SER A 721 26.97 -10.85 -28.39
CA SER A 721 25.54 -11.18 -28.48
C SER A 721 24.70 -10.03 -27.91
N GLY A 722 23.51 -9.80 -28.46
CA GLY A 722 22.55 -8.85 -27.89
C GLY A 722 21.71 -9.43 -26.75
N ASP A 723 21.95 -10.67 -26.36
CA ASP A 723 21.31 -11.30 -25.21
C ASP A 723 22.05 -10.86 -23.94
N SER A 724 21.33 -10.50 -22.87
CA SER A 724 21.91 -10.14 -21.56
C SER A 724 21.09 -10.71 -20.41
N ALA A 725 21.70 -10.81 -19.23
CA ALA A 725 21.05 -11.24 -18.00
C ALA A 725 20.07 -10.18 -17.45
N PHE A 726 20.41 -8.89 -17.47
CA PHE A 726 19.64 -7.84 -16.75
C PHE A 726 19.22 -6.63 -17.57
N SER A 727 19.57 -6.52 -18.85
CA SER A 727 19.18 -5.34 -19.65
C SER A 727 18.76 -5.66 -21.09
N ASP A 728 17.73 -4.97 -21.58
CA ASP A 728 17.13 -5.16 -22.91
C ASP A 728 17.08 -3.86 -23.77
N GLU A 729 17.58 -2.74 -23.26
CA GLU A 729 17.57 -1.46 -23.97
C GLU A 729 18.71 -1.32 -25.00
N GLY A 730 18.34 -1.18 -26.28
CA GLY A 730 18.96 -0.17 -27.14
C GLY A 730 20.41 -0.32 -27.61
N GLY A 731 21.05 -1.49 -27.53
CA GLY A 731 22.29 -1.80 -28.27
C GLY A 731 23.61 -1.41 -27.60
N THR A 732 23.57 -0.99 -26.32
CA THR A 732 24.77 -0.76 -25.50
C THR A 732 25.07 -1.91 -24.54
N ASN A 733 24.20 -2.92 -24.42
CA ASN A 733 24.33 -3.99 -23.44
C ASN A 733 24.26 -5.36 -24.12
N GLY A 734 25.00 -6.36 -23.64
CA GLY A 734 25.02 -7.69 -24.24
C GLY A 734 26.03 -8.63 -23.61
N SER A 735 26.00 -9.90 -24.01
CA SER A 735 26.87 -10.96 -23.49
C SER A 735 28.00 -11.33 -24.45
N ALA A 736 28.99 -12.06 -23.95
CA ALA A 736 29.94 -12.76 -24.79
C ALA A 736 29.39 -14.15 -25.15
N ARG A 737 29.36 -14.44 -26.45
CA ARG A 737 29.04 -15.77 -26.99
C ARG A 737 30.33 -16.53 -27.26
N ILE A 738 30.50 -17.68 -26.62
CA ILE A 738 31.67 -18.55 -26.79
C ILE A 738 31.21 -19.79 -27.55
N ARG A 739 31.90 -20.15 -28.64
CA ARG A 739 31.38 -21.21 -29.52
C ARG A 739 32.38 -21.91 -30.44
N PHE A 740 31.97 -23.07 -30.92
CA PHE A 740 32.48 -23.68 -32.15
C PHE A 740 31.46 -23.50 -33.28
N LYS A 741 31.81 -22.69 -34.29
CA LYS A 741 30.92 -22.30 -35.39
C LYS A 741 30.81 -23.38 -36.45
N LYS A 742 29.62 -23.53 -37.03
CA LYS A 742 29.44 -24.30 -38.26
C LYS A 742 30.26 -23.71 -39.42
N GLY A 743 30.85 -24.59 -40.22
CA GLY A 743 31.50 -24.25 -41.48
C GLY A 743 33.00 -23.97 -41.40
N GLU A 744 33.63 -24.19 -40.24
CA GLU A 744 35.09 -24.19 -40.12
C GLU A 744 35.69 -25.48 -40.70
N ASP A 745 36.89 -25.38 -41.26
CA ASP A 745 37.60 -26.49 -41.91
C ASP A 745 38.17 -27.51 -40.90
N THR A 746 38.37 -27.09 -39.65
CA THR A 746 38.96 -27.89 -38.56
C THR A 746 38.31 -27.54 -37.22
N TYR A 747 38.19 -28.53 -36.31
CA TYR A 747 37.72 -28.33 -34.94
C TYR A 747 38.68 -29.00 -33.96
N ASP A 748 39.18 -28.23 -32.99
CA ASP A 748 39.87 -28.74 -31.81
C ASP A 748 38.96 -28.57 -30.60
N PHE A 749 38.09 -29.56 -30.35
CA PHE A 749 37.19 -29.54 -29.20
C PHE A 749 37.91 -29.69 -27.85
N SER A 750 39.23 -29.86 -27.83
CA SER A 750 40.04 -29.78 -26.60
C SER A 750 40.48 -28.36 -26.27
N ALA A 751 40.30 -27.41 -27.20
CA ALA A 751 40.51 -26.00 -26.95
C ALA A 751 39.44 -25.43 -26.01
N THR A 752 39.83 -24.43 -25.20
CA THR A 752 38.98 -23.79 -24.20
C THR A 752 38.78 -22.31 -24.53
N PRO A 753 37.98 -21.97 -25.56
CA PRO A 753 37.76 -20.58 -25.91
C PRO A 753 37.03 -19.83 -24.78
N GLY A 754 37.23 -18.51 -24.70
CA GLY A 754 36.51 -17.66 -23.75
C GLY A 754 37.28 -16.39 -23.38
N LEU A 755 36.98 -15.83 -22.21
CA LEU A 755 37.48 -14.53 -21.78
C LEU A 755 38.31 -14.60 -20.51
N SER A 756 39.29 -13.71 -20.39
CA SER A 756 39.93 -13.39 -19.12
C SER A 756 40.23 -11.90 -18.99
N GLN A 757 40.33 -11.41 -17.76
CA GLN A 757 40.67 -10.03 -17.46
C GLN A 757 41.59 -9.97 -16.24
N LYS A 758 42.60 -9.12 -16.33
CA LYS A 758 43.45 -8.79 -15.18
C LYS A 758 42.79 -7.73 -14.33
N VAL A 759 42.67 -8.02 -13.05
CA VAL A 759 42.20 -7.09 -12.02
C VAL A 759 43.38 -6.77 -11.11
N SER A 760 43.72 -5.49 -11.03
CA SER A 760 44.82 -4.98 -10.21
C SER A 760 44.30 -4.27 -8.97
N ASP A 761 45.21 -4.01 -8.02
CA ASP A 761 44.94 -3.27 -6.78
C ASP A 761 43.88 -3.94 -5.87
N ILE A 762 43.79 -5.27 -5.89
CA ILE A 762 42.90 -6.00 -4.97
C ILE A 762 43.49 -6.03 -3.54
N PRO A 763 42.65 -6.06 -2.49
CA PRO A 763 43.13 -6.10 -1.11
C PRO A 763 43.83 -7.43 -0.78
N LEU A 764 44.84 -7.39 0.09
CA LEU A 764 45.65 -8.55 0.48
C LEU A 764 45.06 -9.29 1.68
N ASN A 765 45.15 -10.63 1.67
CA ASN A 765 44.64 -11.55 2.69
C ASN A 765 43.14 -11.34 2.96
N THR A 766 42.39 -11.19 1.87
CA THR A 766 40.97 -10.84 1.89
C THR A 766 40.18 -11.96 1.23
N PRO A 767 39.16 -12.50 1.90
CA PRO A 767 38.16 -13.34 1.25
C PRO A 767 37.44 -12.56 0.15
N MET A 768 37.38 -13.15 -1.04
CA MET A 768 36.79 -12.56 -2.23
C MET A 768 35.84 -13.54 -2.90
N THR A 769 34.88 -12.98 -3.63
CA THR A 769 33.88 -13.71 -4.37
C THR A 769 33.93 -13.29 -5.83
N TYR A 770 34.24 -14.23 -6.72
CA TYR A 770 34.13 -14.05 -8.16
C TYR A 770 32.82 -14.66 -8.65
N SER A 771 32.02 -13.91 -9.40
CA SER A 771 30.77 -14.39 -10.00
C SER A 771 30.60 -13.92 -11.44
N LEU A 772 29.77 -14.64 -12.18
CA LEU A 772 29.27 -14.27 -13.50
C LEU A 772 27.95 -14.99 -13.76
N TYR A 773 27.23 -14.57 -14.79
CA TYR A 773 26.04 -15.25 -15.29
C TYR A 773 26.37 -16.11 -16.50
N TYR A 774 25.93 -17.37 -16.47
CA TYR A 774 26.19 -18.38 -17.48
C TYR A 774 24.88 -18.86 -18.11
N CYS A 775 24.80 -18.88 -19.43
CA CYS A 775 23.65 -19.39 -20.17
C CYS A 775 24.08 -20.44 -21.20
N ASP A 776 23.42 -21.59 -21.16
CA ASP A 776 23.50 -22.63 -22.17
C ASP A 776 22.09 -23.12 -22.53
N ASN A 777 21.64 -22.77 -23.74
CA ASN A 777 20.30 -23.08 -24.20
C ASN A 777 20.08 -24.56 -24.55
N LYS A 778 21.11 -25.40 -24.48
CA LYS A 778 20.99 -26.84 -24.73
C LYS A 778 20.52 -27.63 -23.51
N GLY A 779 20.51 -27.01 -22.33
CA GLY A 779 20.01 -27.63 -21.11
C GLY A 779 20.83 -28.86 -20.71
N ASP A 780 20.15 -29.85 -20.12
CA ASP A 780 20.80 -31.01 -19.47
C ASP A 780 21.66 -31.87 -20.39
N ASP A 781 21.32 -31.90 -21.69
CA ASP A 781 22.02 -32.68 -22.71
C ASP A 781 23.23 -31.95 -23.31
N SER A 782 23.57 -30.76 -22.79
CA SER A 782 24.74 -30.04 -23.27
C SER A 782 26.02 -30.83 -23.06
N VAL A 783 26.94 -30.69 -24.01
CA VAL A 783 28.32 -31.18 -23.92
C VAL A 783 29.27 -30.08 -23.45
N SER A 784 28.76 -28.87 -23.21
CA SER A 784 29.54 -27.70 -22.82
C SER A 784 29.50 -27.50 -21.32
N THR A 785 30.64 -27.18 -20.73
CA THR A 785 30.78 -26.81 -19.32
C THR A 785 31.53 -25.51 -19.22
N LEU A 786 31.07 -24.60 -18.37
CA LEU A 786 31.82 -23.39 -18.06
C LEU A 786 32.94 -23.73 -17.08
N HIS A 787 34.19 -23.49 -17.47
CA HIS A 787 35.34 -23.47 -16.56
C HIS A 787 35.69 -22.03 -16.22
N TYR A 788 35.51 -21.65 -14.96
CA TYR A 788 35.72 -20.29 -14.51
C TYR A 788 36.60 -20.28 -13.26
N GLY A 789 37.37 -19.21 -13.08
CA GLY A 789 38.26 -19.13 -11.94
C GLY A 789 39.14 -17.90 -11.91
N VAL A 790 40.09 -17.96 -10.99
CA VAL A 790 41.02 -16.86 -10.70
C VAL A 790 42.44 -17.40 -10.70
N LYS A 791 43.34 -16.70 -11.39
CA LYS A 791 44.78 -16.98 -11.44
C LYS A 791 45.56 -15.83 -10.83
N ASN A 792 46.76 -16.10 -10.33
CA ASN A 792 47.68 -15.05 -9.92
C ASN A 792 48.43 -14.46 -11.13
N SER A 793 49.22 -13.41 -10.90
CA SER A 793 49.99 -12.68 -11.92
C SER A 793 51.01 -13.52 -12.71
N VAL A 794 51.38 -14.72 -12.24
CA VAL A 794 52.26 -15.66 -12.95
C VAL A 794 51.49 -16.81 -13.63
N GLY A 795 50.16 -16.75 -13.64
CA GLY A 795 49.28 -17.70 -14.33
C GLY A 795 48.96 -18.98 -13.54
N THR A 796 49.28 -19.04 -12.24
CA THR A 796 48.90 -20.17 -11.38
C THR A 796 47.47 -20.01 -10.91
N ILE A 797 46.64 -21.05 -11.05
CA ILE A 797 45.26 -21.05 -10.55
C ILE A 797 45.27 -20.91 -9.02
N ILE A 798 44.54 -19.92 -8.53
CA ILE A 798 44.26 -19.71 -7.10
C ILE A 798 43.05 -20.55 -6.71
N SER A 799 41.98 -20.43 -7.48
CA SER A 799 40.72 -21.18 -7.32
C SER A 799 40.04 -21.30 -8.68
N ASP A 800 39.38 -22.42 -8.96
CA ASP A 800 38.58 -22.62 -10.16
C ASP A 800 37.42 -23.58 -9.89
N ALA A 801 36.38 -23.45 -10.71
CA ALA A 801 35.21 -24.33 -10.68
C ALA A 801 34.68 -24.60 -12.09
N ARG A 802 33.84 -25.62 -12.18
CA ARG A 802 33.16 -26.02 -13.41
C ARG A 802 31.66 -26.00 -13.17
N ALA A 803 30.90 -25.39 -14.07
CA ALA A 803 29.45 -25.30 -13.99
C ALA A 803 28.81 -25.82 -15.28
N HIS A 804 27.93 -26.79 -15.14
CA HIS A 804 27.05 -27.27 -16.20
C HIS A 804 25.63 -26.79 -15.90
N VAL A 805 24.85 -26.43 -16.92
CA VAL A 805 23.53 -25.79 -16.74
C VAL A 805 22.56 -26.64 -15.91
N LYS A 806 22.58 -27.96 -16.07
CA LYS A 806 21.80 -28.92 -15.25
C LYS A 806 22.04 -28.84 -13.74
N ASP A 807 23.17 -28.27 -13.32
CA ASP A 807 23.55 -28.14 -11.92
C ASP A 807 23.16 -26.75 -11.35
N LEU A 808 22.46 -25.91 -12.13
CA LEU A 808 22.14 -24.51 -11.83
C LEU A 808 20.63 -24.23 -11.71
N ASP A 809 19.80 -25.26 -11.54
CA ASP A 809 18.34 -25.11 -11.43
C ASP A 809 17.93 -24.12 -10.31
N ASP A 810 18.63 -24.19 -9.17
CA ASP A 810 18.38 -23.33 -7.99
C ASP A 810 19.21 -22.03 -7.98
N ALA A 811 20.02 -21.77 -9.02
CA ALA A 811 20.87 -20.59 -9.06
C ALA A 811 20.06 -19.32 -9.39
N PRO A 812 20.47 -18.14 -8.85
CA PRO A 812 19.88 -16.86 -9.23
C PRO A 812 19.87 -16.67 -10.74
N GLU A 813 18.76 -16.19 -11.29
CA GLU A 813 18.58 -16.00 -12.72
C GLU A 813 18.55 -14.53 -13.14
N GLY A 814 18.97 -14.27 -14.38
CA GLY A 814 18.85 -12.96 -14.99
C GLY A 814 17.39 -12.52 -15.12
N SER A 815 17.11 -11.24 -14.83
CA SER A 815 15.74 -10.69 -14.89
C SER A 815 15.19 -10.58 -16.32
N VAL A 816 16.06 -10.49 -17.33
CA VAL A 816 15.68 -10.36 -18.76
C VAL A 816 15.62 -11.73 -19.43
N LYS A 817 16.59 -12.61 -19.18
CA LYS A 817 16.62 -13.97 -19.74
C LYS A 817 16.98 -14.99 -18.67
N SER A 818 16.02 -15.84 -18.33
CA SER A 818 16.14 -16.87 -17.29
C SER A 818 17.18 -17.97 -17.56
N CYS A 819 17.66 -18.10 -18.80
CA CYS A 819 18.75 -19.04 -19.12
C CYS A 819 20.08 -18.62 -18.47
N PHE A 820 20.28 -17.33 -18.20
CA PHE A 820 21.45 -16.84 -17.49
C PHE A 820 21.30 -17.17 -16.01
N LYS A 821 22.13 -18.09 -15.55
CA LYS A 821 22.20 -18.55 -14.15
C LYS A 821 23.51 -18.12 -13.54
N GLN A 822 23.48 -17.57 -12.33
CA GLN A 822 24.68 -17.10 -11.66
C GLN A 822 25.55 -18.27 -11.22
N VAL A 823 26.86 -18.15 -11.44
CA VAL A 823 27.88 -19.01 -10.86
C VAL A 823 28.79 -18.18 -9.97
N THR A 824 29.29 -18.79 -8.89
CA THR A 824 30.04 -18.09 -7.85
C THR A 824 31.20 -18.94 -7.36
N LEU A 825 32.35 -18.30 -7.14
CA LEU A 825 33.59 -18.89 -6.66
C LEU A 825 34.19 -18.03 -5.55
N GLU A 826 34.31 -18.61 -4.37
CA GLU A 826 35.02 -17.98 -3.25
C GLU A 826 36.52 -18.32 -3.27
N PHE A 827 37.36 -17.36 -2.92
CA PHE A 827 38.80 -17.56 -2.74
C PHE A 827 39.39 -16.52 -1.77
N ASP A 828 40.65 -16.72 -1.34
CA ASP A 828 41.39 -15.73 -0.55
C ASP A 828 42.49 -15.10 -1.42
N SER A 829 42.56 -13.77 -1.46
CA SER A 829 43.55 -13.04 -2.25
C SER A 829 44.99 -13.31 -1.78
N ALA A 830 45.18 -13.73 -0.53
CA ALA A 830 46.46 -14.00 0.11
C ALA A 830 47.47 -12.85 -0.14
N ALA A 831 48.64 -13.14 -0.70
CA ALA A 831 49.65 -12.13 -1.01
C ALA A 831 49.52 -11.53 -2.43
N ASN A 832 48.43 -11.80 -3.16
CA ASN A 832 48.24 -11.32 -4.52
C ASN A 832 47.53 -9.96 -4.52
N SER A 833 48.20 -8.91 -5.01
CA SER A 833 47.60 -7.60 -5.31
C SER A 833 46.97 -7.53 -6.70
N ASP A 834 47.19 -8.57 -7.52
CA ASP A 834 46.74 -8.65 -8.90
C ASP A 834 46.33 -10.09 -9.19
N VAL A 835 45.17 -10.23 -9.82
CA VAL A 835 44.62 -11.51 -10.26
C VAL A 835 44.16 -11.44 -11.72
N GLU A 836 44.00 -12.60 -12.34
CA GLU A 836 43.34 -12.73 -13.63
C GLU A 836 42.11 -13.61 -13.46
N VAL A 837 40.93 -13.03 -13.60
CA VAL A 837 39.66 -13.77 -13.65
C VAL A 837 39.48 -14.34 -15.04
N PHE A 838 38.90 -15.54 -15.15
CA PHE A 838 38.65 -16.18 -16.43
C PHE A 838 37.32 -16.93 -16.46
N ALA A 839 36.78 -17.11 -17.67
CA ALA A 839 35.61 -17.89 -17.99
C ALA A 839 35.79 -18.50 -19.39
N TYR A 840 35.98 -19.81 -19.45
CA TYR A 840 36.23 -20.57 -20.66
C TYR A 840 35.19 -21.68 -20.84
N MET A 841 34.91 -22.04 -22.09
CA MET A 841 34.08 -23.17 -22.43
C MET A 841 34.94 -24.44 -22.56
N GLU A 842 34.62 -25.49 -21.80
CA GLU A 842 35.17 -26.84 -21.97
C GLU A 842 34.12 -27.73 -22.66
N ILE A 843 34.55 -28.61 -23.59
CA ILE A 843 33.67 -29.57 -24.27
C ILE A 843 33.97 -30.99 -23.79
N ASP A 844 32.93 -31.77 -23.48
CA ASP A 844 33.05 -33.19 -23.17
C ASP A 844 33.41 -33.99 -24.44
N THR A 845 34.72 -34.15 -24.67
CA THR A 845 35.26 -34.94 -25.79
C THR A 845 34.98 -36.45 -25.70
N SER A 846 34.48 -36.96 -24.56
CA SER A 846 34.23 -38.39 -24.39
C SER A 846 33.05 -38.92 -25.22
N VAL A 847 32.16 -38.03 -25.67
CA VAL A 847 31.03 -38.36 -26.56
C VAL A 847 31.45 -38.75 -27.98
N GLY A 848 32.70 -38.44 -28.35
CA GLY A 848 33.29 -38.77 -29.64
C GLY A 848 33.16 -37.67 -30.69
N GLU A 849 34.16 -37.58 -31.57
CA GLU A 849 34.30 -36.50 -32.56
C GLU A 849 33.14 -36.46 -33.57
N ASP A 850 32.65 -37.62 -34.03
CA ASP A 850 31.50 -37.71 -34.96
C ASP A 850 30.22 -37.10 -34.34
N GLU A 851 30.00 -37.27 -33.04
CA GLU A 851 28.85 -36.72 -32.31
C GLU A 851 29.00 -35.22 -32.09
N LEU A 852 30.20 -34.75 -31.71
CA LEU A 852 30.47 -33.31 -31.56
C LEU A 852 30.31 -32.56 -32.89
N LEU A 853 30.83 -33.12 -33.98
CA LEU A 853 30.64 -32.58 -35.33
C LEU A 853 29.16 -32.59 -35.73
N TYR A 854 28.43 -33.67 -35.41
CA TYR A 854 26.98 -33.71 -35.62
C TYR A 854 26.27 -32.58 -34.88
N GLN A 855 26.62 -32.32 -33.62
CA GLN A 855 26.02 -31.24 -32.84
C GLN A 855 26.37 -29.84 -33.37
N VAL A 856 27.60 -29.60 -33.82
CA VAL A 856 27.96 -28.34 -34.51
C VAL A 856 27.14 -28.17 -35.80
N GLU A 857 27.02 -29.22 -36.61
CA GLU A 857 26.40 -29.15 -37.94
C GLU A 857 24.87 -29.04 -37.91
N ASN A 858 24.20 -29.75 -37.00
CA ASN A 858 22.73 -29.80 -36.90
C ASN A 858 22.14 -28.74 -35.98
N ASN A 859 22.83 -28.35 -34.90
CA ASN A 859 22.33 -27.34 -33.95
C ASN A 859 22.84 -25.92 -34.28
N LYS A 860 23.45 -25.75 -35.47
CA LYS A 860 24.10 -24.53 -35.99
C LYS A 860 25.40 -24.12 -35.27
N GLU A 861 25.61 -24.50 -34.01
CA GLU A 861 26.87 -24.30 -33.24
C GLU A 861 26.86 -25.08 -31.89
N LEU A 862 28.05 -25.30 -31.30
CA LEU A 862 28.21 -25.51 -29.85
C LEU A 862 28.46 -24.13 -29.24
N GLU A 863 27.52 -23.57 -28.49
CA GLU A 863 27.58 -22.20 -27.98
C GLU A 863 27.12 -22.14 -26.53
N VAL A 864 27.84 -21.34 -25.75
CA VAL A 864 27.43 -20.86 -24.42
C VAL A 864 27.56 -19.33 -24.37
N ARG A 865 26.93 -18.71 -23.38
CA ARG A 865 27.02 -17.26 -23.14
C ARG A 865 27.39 -16.96 -21.71
N ILE A 866 28.14 -15.88 -21.55
CA ILE A 866 28.61 -15.36 -20.27
C ILE A 866 28.34 -13.86 -20.20
N ASP A 867 27.95 -13.37 -19.02
CA ASP A 867 27.57 -11.99 -18.77
C ASP A 867 27.83 -11.60 -17.30
N GLU A 868 27.79 -10.31 -16.98
CA GLU A 868 27.72 -9.78 -15.60
C GLU A 868 28.81 -10.30 -14.65
N PHE A 869 30.06 -10.12 -15.06
CA PHE A 869 31.25 -10.45 -14.29
C PHE A 869 31.41 -9.53 -13.09
N ALA A 870 31.50 -10.10 -11.90
CA ALA A 870 31.78 -9.37 -10.67
C ALA A 870 32.89 -10.06 -9.87
N LEU A 871 33.78 -9.25 -9.29
CA LEU A 871 34.72 -9.69 -8.28
C LEU A 871 34.50 -8.80 -7.07
N THR A 872 34.12 -9.36 -5.94
CA THR A 872 33.72 -8.60 -4.75
C THR A 872 34.43 -9.06 -3.49
N TYR A 873 34.44 -8.20 -2.47
CA TYR A 873 35.00 -8.49 -1.15
C TYR A 873 34.30 -7.64 -0.08
N GLN A 874 34.37 -8.06 1.19
CA GLN A 874 33.92 -7.21 2.30
C GLN A 874 35.02 -6.22 2.69
N GLY A 875 34.68 -4.94 2.78
CA GLY A 875 35.62 -3.89 3.14
C GLY A 875 34.94 -2.64 3.69
N THR A 876 35.74 -1.74 4.26
CA THR A 876 35.24 -0.45 4.75
C THR A 876 34.98 0.49 3.56
N PRO A 877 33.85 1.22 3.54
CA PRO A 877 33.62 2.27 2.55
C PRO A 877 34.76 3.29 2.48
N ASP A 878 34.91 3.95 1.32
CA ASP A 878 35.90 4.99 1.12
C ASP A 878 35.70 6.17 2.07
N SER A 879 36.78 6.90 2.37
CA SER A 879 36.78 7.93 3.42
C SER A 879 35.92 9.16 3.12
N ASP A 880 35.52 9.34 1.86
CA ASP A 880 34.69 10.43 1.35
C ASP A 880 33.28 9.96 0.93
N GLU A 881 32.94 8.69 1.17
CA GLU A 881 31.58 8.19 0.95
C GLU A 881 30.58 8.86 1.88
N GLU A 882 29.36 9.02 1.37
CA GLU A 882 28.28 9.74 2.03
C GLU A 882 27.08 8.82 2.26
N ALA A 883 26.48 8.96 3.44
CA ALA A 883 25.22 8.31 3.80
C ALA A 883 24.20 9.38 4.16
N TYR A 884 23.00 9.30 3.59
CA TYR A 884 21.93 10.25 3.86
C TYR A 884 20.79 9.56 4.60
N PHE A 885 20.21 10.26 5.58
CA PHE A 885 19.11 9.75 6.39
C PHE A 885 17.98 10.76 6.49
N ASP A 886 16.76 10.27 6.43
CA ASP A 886 15.55 11.06 6.60
C ASP A 886 14.42 10.19 7.19
N GLU A 887 13.44 10.85 7.81
CA GLU A 887 12.30 10.29 8.54
C GLU A 887 12.63 9.02 9.35
N VAL A 888 13.57 9.17 10.29
CA VAL A 888 14.04 8.06 11.13
C VAL A 888 12.98 7.70 12.16
N ARG A 889 12.69 6.41 12.33
CA ARG A 889 11.65 5.95 13.25
C ARG A 889 12.12 4.77 14.06
N LEU A 890 11.75 4.74 15.34
CA LEU A 890 11.95 3.61 16.21
C LEU A 890 10.61 3.20 16.82
N ILE A 891 10.19 1.96 16.57
CA ILE A 891 8.92 1.42 17.04
C ILE A 891 9.12 0.14 17.83
N LYS A 892 8.14 -0.21 18.67
CA LYS A 892 8.08 -1.45 19.43
C LYS A 892 6.67 -2.01 19.45
N ARG A 893 6.55 -3.32 19.67
CA ARG A 893 5.26 -4.01 19.79
C ARG A 893 5.11 -4.66 21.16
N THR A 894 3.96 -4.46 21.82
CA THR A 894 3.78 -4.76 23.26
C THR A 894 2.84 -5.93 23.58
N ASP A 895 2.20 -6.54 22.58
CA ASP A 895 1.22 -7.62 22.73
C ASP A 895 1.76 -9.04 22.44
N ILE A 896 3.08 -9.21 22.26
CA ILE A 896 3.73 -10.49 21.87
C ILE A 896 4.60 -11.06 22.98
#